data_AF-A0A2N1DFW0-F1
#
_entry.id   AF-A0A2N1DFW0-F1
#
_cell.length_a   1.000
_cell.length_b   1.000
_cell.length_c   1.000
_cell.angle_alpha   90.00
_cell.angle_beta   90.00
_cell.angle_gamma   90.00
#
_symmetry.space_group_name_H-M   'P 1'
#
loop_
_entity.id
_entity.type
_entity.pdbx_description
1 polymer ?
#
loop_
_entity_poly.entity_id
_entity_poly.type
_entity_poly.pdbx_seq_one_letter_code
_entity_poly.pdbx_strand_id
1 'polypeptide(L)'
;MKINERFVGNKALFQGDRSLLLRRIPLNAKITKAQASIIPIDRSGRIGPSEDYVVFEASSATGTNGETIIRVMGSSVIPITPSWIEIDFHRKVTLLRMIGTDLGGATLQVDIGGGTFIEVNANGAFKTPGDDSFTLPVGSVSFLPSLTVQKIRVTKANGTAIDVTQVLVRNTATNVTLRIAESAPFFVQPGDLVNEQSSIDFSKMLEASLATAKQESGFYLVSLNLSTSTLARVELNLEIDTVNQQSALPDKLASVKLPYTFNAVSESANKSLDLAIPVGARLVSADTRAKIEGRFTNSTVVQGSLDQINESAIPIVINTALTQAQAFSLMDNTDTPDIAIDAFDLLLTSVSPVAKLHLDLRADLDGKPDSVSLLSKAIELSINTDTSPSPTWANVVLSQPIKLAKVRAESAKPARYWLMLQSIEGEAQWSLADSAEDPLALLQQSTDGGLSWRENVQTEISNQAYAEFRLRQKTATFKIPLEVKVGKGEQATRLKLNKFEPLGRVDFELDSQELTETVNHFLNAVEQQRCPEGEQLLNYDFQLELNMPTFTLLGWQQIGPGLAPSGSPLDAIIISSDIETGGISQTAAAVAGCHYELSAEVNVDGEDARIDIIWRGDSCNLVKTEELTLPNGIYQSDDRKTPVYRLRTQAPEGVEQVEIRLVVPNSSSVLVDRISLIATPQSLLNADLLERHDDELIGWHLTPADAQPGKMFVANISNGQRFLSNISDFLQPVFLAQKAEVQAGKNFDFEFIGSATLDDASATMPPEIHLSFLRDTGETIFKHNPLIINPDSAETHVLRGTIPDTASHAEIQFLLPQSTTLTVKNTSLVTQTLQDIPITFLSQAPGDLTVTDLTIGFEEQPAAPPALPTLGFCDATPASQLPSDECCDKNSSCFCNKCQQETTLDQTTAVLLPDDRPATIGLCHKCRLPLLTNTGRLVYEATSIPIRRINRSNIAQTDTNIALTDIAYIGEVRALRLQENGLTRINQLATARIEYLVEILDVNEDLAESFVIQAKKLLIETQLKTASVLVHTRTT
;
A
#
# COMPACT_ATOMS: atom_id res chain seq x y z
N MET A 1 2.90 7.61 5.00
CA MET A 1 1.66 6.87 4.66
C MET A 1 0.56 7.85 4.33
N LYS A 2 -0.20 7.61 3.25
CA LYS A 2 -1.31 8.48 2.84
C LYS A 2 -2.64 7.78 3.12
N ILE A 3 -3.47 8.36 3.98
CA ILE A 3 -4.81 7.89 4.30
C ILE A 3 -5.78 8.70 3.45
N ASN A 4 -6.53 8.01 2.59
CA ASN A 4 -7.63 8.59 1.85
C ASN A 4 -8.95 8.01 2.38
N GLU A 5 -9.75 8.85 3.02
CA GLU A 5 -11.05 8.45 3.58
C GLU A 5 -12.18 9.17 2.87
N ARG A 6 -13.22 8.42 2.47
CA ARG A 6 -14.34 8.94 1.69
C ARG A 6 -15.66 8.62 2.37
N PHE A 7 -16.38 9.66 2.79
CA PHE A 7 -17.72 9.57 3.36
C PHE A 7 -18.75 9.99 2.32
N VAL A 8 -19.42 9.01 1.72
CA VAL A 8 -20.42 9.25 0.67
C VAL A 8 -21.78 9.56 1.28
N GLY A 9 -22.29 10.77 1.04
CA GLY A 9 -23.61 11.21 1.51
C GLY A 9 -24.77 10.99 0.52
N ASN A 10 -24.60 10.20 -0.55
CA ASN A 10 -25.60 10.09 -1.63
C ASN A 10 -26.92 9.40 -1.20
N LYS A 11 -26.88 8.56 -0.15
CA LYS A 11 -28.05 7.76 0.26
C LYS A 11 -29.10 8.59 1.02
N ALA A 12 -28.68 9.55 1.83
CA ALA A 12 -29.57 10.28 2.74
C ALA A 12 -29.26 11.78 2.75
N LEU A 13 -30.34 12.56 2.66
CA LEU A 13 -30.34 13.99 2.91
C LEU A 13 -30.13 14.26 4.41
N PHE A 14 -29.40 15.32 4.76
CA PHE A 14 -29.27 15.75 6.15
C PHE A 14 -29.26 17.28 6.28
N GLN A 15 -29.67 17.77 7.45
CA GLN A 15 -29.64 19.17 7.87
C GLN A 15 -29.13 19.23 9.31
N GLY A 16 -28.37 20.27 9.67
CA GLY A 16 -27.71 20.38 10.95
C GLY A 16 -26.43 19.56 10.99
N ASP A 17 -26.03 19.13 12.19
CA ASP A 17 -24.78 18.41 12.42
C ASP A 17 -24.93 16.91 12.07
N ARG A 18 -23.95 16.41 11.31
CA ARG A 18 -23.75 15.00 11.02
C ARG A 18 -22.38 14.58 11.52
N SER A 19 -22.35 13.66 12.46
CA SER A 19 -21.10 13.10 12.96
C SER A 19 -20.59 12.00 12.01
N LEU A 20 -19.33 12.09 11.64
CA LEU A 20 -18.58 11.16 10.81
C LEU A 20 -17.41 10.68 11.65
N LEU A 21 -17.10 9.39 11.63
CA LEU A 21 -16.05 8.81 12.45
C LEU A 21 -14.86 8.42 11.57
N LEU A 22 -13.73 9.08 11.77
CA LEU A 22 -12.44 8.74 11.17
C LEU A 22 -11.72 7.74 12.07
N ARG A 23 -11.34 6.58 11.51
CA ARG A 23 -10.88 5.40 12.27
C ARG A 23 -9.62 4.73 11.71
N ARG A 24 -8.89 5.43 10.84
CA ARG A 24 -7.74 4.87 10.12
C ARG A 24 -6.39 5.47 10.49
N ILE A 25 -6.36 6.41 11.44
CA ILE A 25 -5.10 7.01 11.89
C ILE A 25 -4.42 6.03 12.87
N PRO A 26 -3.26 5.42 12.52
CA PRO A 26 -2.60 4.45 13.38
C PRO A 26 -2.18 5.06 14.71
N LEU A 27 -2.13 4.24 15.77
CA LEU A 27 -1.53 4.69 17.04
C LEU A 27 -0.07 5.13 16.84
N ASN A 28 0.33 6.19 17.53
CA ASN A 28 1.67 6.80 17.45
C ASN A 28 2.04 7.40 16.09
N ALA A 29 1.11 7.44 15.12
CA ALA A 29 1.33 8.14 13.87
C ALA A 29 1.31 9.65 14.12
N LYS A 30 2.30 10.35 13.56
CA LYS A 30 2.31 11.81 13.53
C LYS A 30 1.66 12.30 12.25
N ILE A 31 0.71 13.23 12.36
CA ILE A 31 0.05 13.84 11.22
C ILE A 31 0.97 14.92 10.62
N THR A 32 1.38 14.74 9.37
CA THR A 32 2.21 15.71 8.65
C THR A 32 1.38 16.66 7.78
N LYS A 33 0.26 16.16 7.23
CA LYS A 33 -0.70 16.94 6.44
C LYS A 33 -2.11 16.38 6.62
N ALA A 34 -3.12 17.23 6.67
CA ALA A 34 -4.53 16.80 6.65
C ALA A 34 -5.38 17.81 5.88
N GLN A 35 -6.02 17.37 4.80
CA GLN A 35 -6.91 18.18 3.98
C GLN A 35 -8.25 17.49 3.79
N ALA A 36 -9.33 18.27 3.81
CA ALA A 36 -10.68 17.81 3.54
C ALA A 36 -11.17 18.44 2.23
N SER A 37 -11.85 17.67 1.39
CA SER A 37 -12.62 18.12 0.24
C SER A 37 -14.10 17.83 0.47
N ILE A 38 -14.94 18.84 0.35
CA ILE A 38 -16.38 18.74 0.53
C ILE A 38 -17.04 18.94 -0.82
N ILE A 39 -17.77 17.92 -1.27
CA ILE A 39 -18.35 17.85 -2.62
C ILE A 39 -19.88 17.79 -2.51
N PRO A 40 -20.61 18.76 -3.09
CA PRO A 40 -22.06 18.61 -3.23
C PRO A 40 -22.34 17.51 -4.24
N ILE A 41 -23.19 16.55 -3.88
CA ILE A 41 -23.50 15.40 -4.73
C ILE A 41 -25.02 15.18 -4.85
N ASP A 42 -25.45 14.62 -5.97
CA ASP A 42 -26.84 14.19 -6.18
C ASP A 42 -27.09 12.77 -5.64
N ARG A 43 -28.32 12.28 -5.81
CA ARG A 43 -28.71 10.91 -5.40
C ARG A 43 -27.92 9.81 -6.11
N SER A 44 -27.40 10.07 -7.31
CA SER A 44 -26.55 9.15 -8.07
C SER A 44 -25.07 9.24 -7.69
N GLY A 45 -24.69 10.19 -6.83
CA GLY A 45 -23.31 10.46 -6.46
C GLY A 45 -22.55 11.33 -7.47
N ARG A 46 -23.23 11.96 -8.44
CA ARG A 46 -22.61 12.91 -9.36
C ARG A 46 -22.46 14.27 -8.68
N ILE A 47 -21.40 14.98 -9.04
CA ILE A 47 -21.13 16.32 -8.52
C ILE A 47 -22.27 17.27 -8.94
N GLY A 48 -22.87 17.94 -7.96
CA GLY A 48 -23.95 18.89 -8.17
C GLY A 48 -24.95 18.94 -7.02
N PRO A 49 -25.90 19.88 -7.05
CA PRO A 49 -26.97 19.93 -6.07
C PRO A 49 -27.90 18.72 -6.25
N SER A 50 -28.46 18.24 -5.15
CA SER A 50 -29.34 17.08 -5.19
C SER A 50 -30.74 17.48 -5.65
N GLU A 51 -31.32 16.71 -6.57
CA GLU A 51 -32.71 16.87 -7.01
C GLU A 51 -33.58 15.73 -6.44
N ASP A 52 -34.63 16.09 -5.70
CA ASP A 52 -35.47 15.15 -4.96
C ASP A 52 -36.95 15.41 -5.22
N TYR A 53 -37.71 14.34 -5.40
CA TYR A 53 -39.16 14.42 -5.45
C TYR A 53 -39.75 14.39 -4.05
N VAL A 54 -40.54 15.41 -3.72
CA VAL A 54 -41.52 15.34 -2.64
C VAL A 54 -42.80 14.78 -3.25
N VAL A 55 -43.14 13.55 -2.90
CA VAL A 55 -44.34 12.87 -3.40
C VAL A 55 -45.45 13.02 -2.37
N PHE A 56 -46.66 13.30 -2.82
CA PHE A 56 -47.86 13.39 -1.99
C PHE A 56 -48.76 12.20 -2.36
N GLU A 57 -48.94 11.28 -1.42
CA GLU A 57 -49.87 10.17 -1.60
C GLU A 57 -51.31 10.66 -1.57
N ALA A 58 -52.19 10.02 -2.35
CA ALA A 58 -53.62 10.33 -2.34
C ALA A 58 -54.14 10.25 -0.89
N SER A 59 -54.77 11.33 -0.41
CA SER A 59 -55.28 11.54 0.96
C SER A 59 -54.26 11.87 2.07
N SER A 60 -52.97 11.94 1.77
CA SER A 60 -51.96 12.40 2.73
C SER A 60 -51.84 13.93 2.70
N ALA A 61 -51.89 14.56 3.88
CA ALA A 61 -51.55 15.98 4.05
C ALA A 61 -50.04 16.22 4.18
N THR A 62 -49.23 15.15 4.16
CA THR A 62 -47.78 15.18 4.34
C THR A 62 -47.07 14.50 3.17
N GLY A 63 -45.98 15.10 2.70
CA GLY A 63 -45.13 14.52 1.66
C GLY A 63 -44.30 13.34 2.17
N THR A 64 -43.69 12.58 1.25
CA THR A 64 -42.84 11.41 1.55
C THR A 64 -41.62 11.69 2.43
N ASN A 65 -41.25 12.96 2.61
CA ASN A 65 -40.20 13.37 3.53
C ASN A 65 -40.70 13.62 4.97
N GLY A 66 -41.99 13.45 5.25
CA GLY A 66 -42.61 13.62 6.57
C GLY A 66 -42.76 15.08 7.06
N GLU A 67 -42.00 16.01 6.48
CA GLU A 67 -41.96 17.42 6.91
C GLU A 67 -42.81 18.35 6.02
N THR A 68 -42.93 18.05 4.73
CA THR A 68 -43.65 18.94 3.80
C THR A 68 -45.15 18.74 3.94
N ILE A 69 -45.89 19.82 4.18
CA ILE A 69 -47.35 19.78 4.36
C ILE A 69 -48.02 20.34 3.11
N ILE A 70 -49.00 19.60 2.59
CA ILE A 70 -49.88 20.07 1.52
C ILE A 70 -51.26 20.39 2.11
N ARG A 71 -51.79 21.57 1.78
CA ARG A 71 -53.12 22.03 2.18
C ARG A 71 -53.91 22.37 0.93
N VAL A 72 -55.02 21.67 0.74
CA VAL A 72 -55.93 21.87 -0.40
C VAL A 72 -57.15 22.63 0.07
N MET A 73 -57.51 23.70 -0.63
CA MET A 73 -58.72 24.48 -0.35
C MET A 73 -59.51 24.66 -1.64
N GLY A 74 -60.74 24.14 -1.63
CA GLY A 74 -61.62 24.08 -2.80
C GLY A 74 -62.55 22.89 -2.65
N SER A 75 -63.83 23.15 -2.46
CA SER A 75 -64.83 22.08 -2.41
C SER A 75 -65.12 21.60 -3.83
N SER A 76 -65.06 20.29 -4.06
CA SER A 76 -65.47 19.63 -5.32
C SER A 76 -66.94 19.91 -5.71
N VAL A 77 -67.72 20.57 -4.86
CA VAL A 77 -69.19 20.65 -4.97
C VAL A 77 -69.68 22.02 -5.51
N ILE A 78 -68.85 23.08 -5.52
CA ILE A 78 -69.30 24.43 -5.91
C ILE A 78 -68.26 25.16 -6.80
N PRO A 79 -68.51 25.37 -8.11
CA PRO A 79 -67.53 25.87 -9.09
C PRO A 79 -67.23 27.38 -9.05
N ILE A 80 -67.58 28.09 -7.97
CA ILE A 80 -67.41 29.56 -7.86
C ILE A 80 -66.37 30.01 -6.83
N THR A 81 -65.73 29.10 -6.10
CA THR A 81 -64.62 29.45 -5.20
C THR A 81 -63.28 29.10 -5.85
N PRO A 82 -62.29 30.01 -5.83
CA PRO A 82 -60.96 29.73 -6.35
C PRO A 82 -60.38 28.50 -5.65
N SER A 83 -59.92 27.52 -6.42
CA SER A 83 -59.21 26.37 -5.89
C SER A 83 -57.74 26.74 -5.69
N TRP A 84 -57.18 26.44 -4.52
CA TRP A 84 -55.76 26.61 -4.28
C TRP A 84 -55.16 25.45 -3.50
N ILE A 85 -53.88 25.23 -3.76
CA ILE A 85 -53.02 24.30 -3.03
C ILE A 85 -51.88 25.09 -2.43
N GLU A 86 -51.70 24.99 -1.13
CA GLU A 86 -50.54 25.50 -0.41
C GLU A 86 -49.61 24.34 -0.07
N ILE A 87 -48.33 24.49 -0.40
CA ILE A 87 -47.29 23.52 -0.05
C ILE A 87 -46.30 24.24 0.85
N ASP A 88 -46.20 23.76 2.09
CA ASP A 88 -45.30 24.27 3.11
C ASP A 88 -44.15 23.28 3.30
N PHE A 89 -42.97 23.63 2.79
CA PHE A 89 -41.79 22.78 2.88
C PHE A 89 -41.14 22.81 4.27
N HIS A 90 -41.59 23.70 5.17
CA HIS A 90 -41.01 23.94 6.51
C HIS A 90 -39.53 24.37 6.51
N ARG A 91 -38.93 24.50 5.32
CA ARG A 91 -37.52 24.84 5.08
C ARG A 91 -37.38 25.48 3.70
N LYS A 92 -36.24 26.13 3.45
CA LYS A 92 -35.95 26.71 2.12
C LYS A 92 -35.59 25.60 1.14
N VAL A 93 -36.30 25.55 0.01
CA VAL A 93 -36.02 24.64 -1.11
C VAL A 93 -36.04 25.43 -2.42
N THR A 94 -35.24 25.03 -3.40
CA THR A 94 -35.32 25.59 -4.76
C THR A 94 -36.25 24.73 -5.60
N LEU A 95 -37.30 25.33 -6.16
CA LEU A 95 -38.29 24.60 -6.93
C LEU A 95 -37.85 24.41 -8.38
N LEU A 96 -38.00 23.21 -8.92
CA LEU A 96 -37.67 22.92 -10.33
C LEU A 96 -38.87 22.52 -11.16
N ARG A 97 -39.72 21.65 -10.61
CA ARG A 97 -40.83 21.07 -11.37
C ARG A 97 -41.98 20.69 -10.45
N MET A 98 -43.20 20.81 -10.97
CA MET A 98 -44.42 20.35 -10.32
C MET A 98 -45.15 19.36 -11.23
N ILE A 99 -45.71 18.32 -10.63
CA ILE A 99 -46.47 17.26 -11.30
C ILE A 99 -47.81 17.14 -10.59
N GLY A 100 -48.88 17.03 -11.37
CA GLY A 100 -50.24 17.00 -10.83
C GLY A 100 -51.31 16.98 -11.91
N THR A 101 -52.57 17.12 -11.50
CA THR A 101 -53.73 17.19 -12.40
C THR A 101 -54.34 18.59 -12.40
N ASP A 102 -54.87 18.99 -13.56
CA ASP A 102 -55.54 20.28 -13.78
C ASP A 102 -54.72 21.55 -13.46
N LEU A 103 -53.39 21.44 -13.40
CA LEU A 103 -52.48 22.56 -13.09
C LEU A 103 -52.48 23.68 -14.13
N GLY A 104 -52.85 23.39 -15.38
CA GLY A 104 -52.83 24.35 -16.49
C GLY A 104 -53.60 25.64 -16.20
N GLY A 105 -52.93 26.78 -16.36
CA GLY A 105 -53.49 28.12 -16.14
C GLY A 105 -53.58 28.57 -14.68
N ALA A 106 -53.13 27.75 -13.72
CA ALA A 106 -53.01 28.19 -12.33
C ALA A 106 -51.80 29.11 -12.13
N THR A 107 -51.92 30.12 -11.27
CA THR A 107 -50.83 31.06 -10.95
C THR A 107 -49.99 30.55 -9.79
N LEU A 108 -48.67 30.72 -9.89
CA LEU A 108 -47.73 30.42 -8.80
C LEU A 108 -47.55 31.64 -7.90
N GLN A 109 -47.68 31.41 -6.60
CA GLN A 109 -47.43 32.39 -5.56
C GLN A 109 -46.41 31.85 -4.56
N VAL A 110 -45.60 32.73 -4.00
CA VAL A 110 -44.55 32.39 -3.04
C VAL A 110 -44.78 33.15 -1.74
N ASP A 111 -44.55 32.51 -0.59
CA ASP A 111 -44.63 33.16 0.71
C ASP A 111 -43.38 34.02 0.94
N ILE A 112 -43.59 35.31 1.19
CA ILE A 112 -42.51 36.26 1.54
C ILE A 112 -42.28 36.37 3.06
N GLY A 113 -43.02 35.60 3.85
CA GLY A 113 -42.95 35.55 5.30
C GLY A 113 -44.30 35.82 5.96
N GLY A 114 -44.58 35.11 7.05
CA GLY A 114 -45.80 35.28 7.83
C GLY A 114 -47.09 34.79 7.14
N GLY A 115 -46.98 33.96 6.09
CA GLY A 115 -48.14 33.44 5.34
C GLY A 115 -48.69 34.41 4.30
N THR A 116 -47.88 35.39 3.87
CA THR A 116 -48.26 36.37 2.84
C THR A 116 -47.74 35.92 1.48
N PHE A 117 -48.66 35.57 0.59
CA PHE A 117 -48.34 35.04 -0.74
C PHE A 117 -48.36 36.14 -1.81
N ILE A 118 -47.32 36.20 -2.63
CA ILE A 118 -47.20 37.13 -3.76
C ILE A 118 -47.02 36.32 -5.05
N GLU A 119 -47.72 36.72 -6.12
CA GLU A 119 -47.55 36.13 -7.45
C GLU A 119 -46.13 36.40 -8.00
N VAL A 120 -45.57 35.42 -8.69
CA VAL A 120 -44.30 35.59 -9.40
C VAL A 120 -44.54 35.72 -10.91
N ASN A 121 -43.65 36.41 -11.62
CA ASN A 121 -43.67 36.52 -13.08
C ASN A 121 -42.88 35.38 -13.75
N ALA A 122 -42.84 35.35 -15.08
CA ALA A 122 -42.19 34.27 -15.84
C ALA A 122 -40.69 34.08 -15.55
N ASN A 123 -40.01 35.10 -15.04
CA ASN A 123 -38.60 35.04 -14.64
C ASN A 123 -38.42 34.60 -13.18
N GLY A 124 -39.53 34.34 -12.47
CA GLY A 124 -39.54 34.05 -11.03
C GLY A 124 -39.44 35.26 -10.12
N ALA A 125 -39.32 36.49 -10.66
CA ALA A 125 -39.32 37.67 -9.82
C ALA A 125 -40.73 37.95 -9.26
N PHE A 126 -40.82 38.67 -8.14
CA PHE A 126 -42.11 39.15 -7.64
C PHE A 126 -42.81 39.98 -8.71
N LYS A 127 -44.09 39.67 -8.96
CA LYS A 127 -44.90 40.38 -9.94
C LYS A 127 -45.03 41.85 -9.57
N THR A 128 -44.63 42.73 -10.48
CA THR A 128 -44.83 44.18 -10.37
C THR A 128 -46.02 44.64 -11.23
N PRO A 129 -46.60 45.83 -10.99
CA PRO A 129 -47.67 46.35 -11.83
C PRO A 129 -47.21 46.48 -13.29
N GLY A 130 -47.83 45.69 -14.19
CA GLY A 130 -47.46 45.61 -15.61
C GLY A 130 -46.84 44.28 -16.03
N ASP A 131 -46.43 43.44 -15.07
CA ASP A 131 -45.96 42.08 -15.33
C ASP A 131 -47.14 41.09 -15.44
N ASP A 132 -46.99 40.11 -16.32
CA ASP A 132 -47.86 38.94 -16.37
C ASP A 132 -47.51 37.95 -15.24
N SER A 133 -48.52 37.31 -14.64
CA SER A 133 -48.30 36.23 -13.67
C SER A 133 -47.70 35.02 -14.37
N PHE A 134 -46.78 34.34 -13.69
CA PHE A 134 -46.38 32.99 -14.09
C PHE A 134 -47.58 32.07 -13.95
N THR A 135 -47.97 31.48 -15.07
CA THR A 135 -49.02 30.48 -15.15
C THR A 135 -48.40 29.13 -15.47
N LEU A 136 -48.85 28.10 -14.77
CA LEU A 136 -48.41 26.74 -15.02
C LEU A 136 -48.90 26.32 -16.43
N PRO A 137 -48.02 25.78 -17.30
CA PRO A 137 -48.38 25.37 -18.65
C PRO A 137 -49.45 24.27 -18.64
N VAL A 138 -50.19 24.15 -19.74
CA VAL A 138 -51.18 23.08 -19.93
C VAL A 138 -50.47 21.73 -20.04
N GLY A 139 -50.68 20.86 -19.06
CA GLY A 139 -50.07 19.52 -18.99
C GLY A 139 -50.00 19.02 -17.55
N SER A 140 -49.62 17.75 -17.37
CA SER A 140 -49.39 17.14 -16.05
C SER A 140 -48.03 17.51 -15.44
N VAL A 141 -47.20 18.24 -16.18
CA VAL A 141 -45.82 18.56 -15.84
C VAL A 141 -45.57 20.04 -16.11
N SER A 142 -45.10 20.77 -15.09
CA SER A 142 -44.76 22.19 -15.20
C SER A 142 -43.37 22.46 -14.67
N PHE A 143 -42.49 23.03 -15.50
CA PHE A 143 -41.20 23.58 -15.06
C PHE A 143 -41.45 24.89 -14.33
N LEU A 144 -40.82 25.06 -13.17
CA LEU A 144 -40.97 26.25 -12.34
C LEU A 144 -39.78 27.18 -12.57
N PRO A 145 -39.97 28.51 -12.46
CA PRO A 145 -38.82 29.40 -12.34
C PRO A 145 -38.05 28.99 -11.07
N SER A 146 -36.75 28.75 -11.18
CA SER A 146 -35.89 28.19 -10.12
C SER A 146 -35.86 29.07 -8.86
N LEU A 147 -36.90 28.98 -8.04
CA LEU A 147 -37.15 29.87 -6.90
C LEU A 147 -36.89 29.19 -5.58
N THR A 148 -36.10 29.85 -4.74
CA THR A 148 -35.86 29.41 -3.36
C THR A 148 -36.94 29.95 -2.44
N VAL A 149 -37.78 29.05 -1.92
CA VAL A 149 -38.99 29.37 -1.17
C VAL A 149 -39.17 28.44 0.03
N GLN A 150 -39.94 28.88 1.03
CA GLN A 150 -40.38 28.02 2.14
C GLN A 150 -41.80 27.50 1.95
N LYS A 151 -42.68 28.33 1.38
CA LYS A 151 -44.04 27.94 1.02
C LYS A 151 -44.40 28.48 -0.35
N ILE A 152 -45.23 27.72 -1.03
CA ILE A 152 -45.88 28.16 -2.26
C ILE A 152 -47.37 27.98 -2.16
N ARG A 153 -48.08 28.77 -2.97
CA ARG A 153 -49.49 28.58 -3.24
C ARG A 153 -49.71 28.57 -4.74
N VAL A 154 -50.39 27.54 -5.21
CA VAL A 154 -50.86 27.44 -6.59
C VAL A 154 -52.35 27.75 -6.57
N THR A 155 -52.78 28.76 -7.34
CA THR A 155 -54.18 29.21 -7.32
C THR A 155 -54.78 29.18 -8.73
N LYS A 156 -55.97 28.60 -8.87
CA LYS A 156 -56.73 28.64 -10.11
C LYS A 156 -58.02 29.43 -9.88
N ALA A 157 -58.10 30.62 -10.49
CA ALA A 157 -59.18 31.56 -10.25
C ALA A 157 -60.56 31.02 -10.69
N ASN A 158 -60.61 30.28 -11.80
CA ASN A 158 -61.81 29.64 -12.34
C ASN A 158 -61.42 28.26 -12.93
N GLY A 159 -61.95 27.15 -12.40
CA GLY A 159 -61.64 25.83 -12.95
C GLY A 159 -61.95 24.65 -12.03
N THR A 160 -61.64 23.45 -12.50
CA THR A 160 -61.65 22.21 -11.73
C THR A 160 -60.68 22.26 -10.55
N ALA A 161 -60.87 21.36 -9.58
CA ALA A 161 -59.95 21.20 -8.46
C ALA A 161 -58.56 20.84 -9.00
N ILE A 162 -57.56 21.65 -8.64
CA ILE A 162 -56.17 21.32 -8.93
C ILE A 162 -55.69 20.27 -7.93
N ASP A 163 -54.76 19.41 -8.37
CA ASP A 163 -54.09 18.44 -7.50
C ASP A 163 -52.58 18.44 -7.81
N VAL A 164 -51.75 18.32 -6.78
CA VAL A 164 -50.29 18.25 -6.90
C VAL A 164 -49.83 16.93 -6.30
N THR A 165 -49.37 16.03 -7.15
CA THR A 165 -48.90 14.69 -6.74
C THR A 165 -47.42 14.67 -6.44
N GLN A 166 -46.61 15.51 -7.11
CA GLN A 166 -45.17 15.58 -6.86
C GLN A 166 -44.61 16.98 -7.07
N VAL A 167 -43.60 17.33 -6.27
CA VAL A 167 -42.76 18.51 -6.51
C VAL A 167 -41.30 18.09 -6.53
N LEU A 168 -40.61 18.37 -7.64
CA LEU A 168 -39.16 18.23 -7.73
C LEU A 168 -38.50 19.47 -7.13
N VAL A 169 -37.76 19.25 -6.06
CA VAL A 169 -36.98 20.27 -5.36
C VAL A 169 -35.49 20.04 -5.58
N ARG A 170 -34.74 21.13 -5.59
CA ARG A 170 -33.29 21.14 -5.55
C ARG A 170 -32.83 21.50 -4.14
N ASN A 171 -32.00 20.62 -3.59
CA ASN A 171 -31.39 20.67 -2.28
C ASN A 171 -29.92 21.05 -2.44
N THR A 172 -29.60 22.30 -2.09
CA THR A 172 -28.23 22.84 -2.12
C THR A 172 -27.74 22.97 -0.68
N ALA A 173 -26.53 22.49 -0.38
CA ALA A 173 -25.93 22.66 0.94
C ALA A 173 -25.56 24.13 1.16
N THR A 174 -25.89 24.68 2.33
CA THR A 174 -25.62 26.09 2.65
C THR A 174 -24.98 26.25 4.02
N ASN A 175 -24.09 27.24 4.16
CA ASN A 175 -23.35 27.52 5.39
C ASN A 175 -22.69 26.25 5.95
N VAL A 176 -21.95 25.55 5.08
CA VAL A 176 -21.36 24.27 5.41
C VAL A 176 -20.19 24.48 6.36
N THR A 177 -20.13 23.73 7.46
CA THR A 177 -18.99 23.76 8.39
C THR A 177 -18.49 22.36 8.68
N LEU A 178 -17.19 22.23 8.91
CA LEU A 178 -16.56 20.98 9.35
C LEU A 178 -15.65 21.27 10.54
N ARG A 179 -15.79 20.44 11.59
CA ARG A 179 -15.04 20.55 12.85
C ARG A 179 -14.63 19.19 13.37
N ILE A 180 -13.58 19.14 14.20
CA ILE A 180 -13.15 17.91 14.90
C ILE A 180 -13.82 17.88 16.27
N ALA A 181 -14.68 16.90 16.53
CA ALA A 181 -15.47 16.80 17.74
C ALA A 181 -16.15 18.15 18.09
N GLU A 182 -15.97 18.65 19.31
CA GLU A 182 -16.54 19.92 19.80
C GLU A 182 -15.61 21.14 19.59
N SER A 183 -14.57 21.01 18.76
CA SER A 183 -13.65 22.12 18.48
C SER A 183 -14.25 23.19 17.55
N ALA A 184 -13.54 24.31 17.41
CA ALA A 184 -13.87 25.32 16.42
C ALA A 184 -13.78 24.75 14.98
N PRO A 185 -14.64 25.17 14.05
CA PRO A 185 -14.59 24.68 12.68
C PRO A 185 -13.28 25.09 11.99
N PHE A 186 -12.63 24.12 11.35
CA PHE A 186 -11.45 24.35 10.51
C PHE A 186 -11.83 24.61 9.04
N PHE A 187 -13.08 24.34 8.69
CA PHE A 187 -13.67 24.68 7.39
C PHE A 187 -15.02 25.36 7.60
N VAL A 188 -15.22 26.49 6.89
CA VAL A 188 -16.48 27.23 6.86
C VAL A 188 -16.70 27.74 5.44
N GLN A 189 -17.80 27.30 4.82
CA GLN A 189 -18.27 27.79 3.53
C GLN A 189 -19.60 28.53 3.73
N PRO A 190 -19.60 29.87 3.83
CA PRO A 190 -20.84 30.64 3.91
C PRO A 190 -21.58 30.62 2.58
N GLY A 191 -22.92 30.61 2.62
CA GLY A 191 -23.76 30.53 1.42
C GLY A 191 -23.74 29.14 0.77
N ASP A 192 -24.05 29.08 -0.53
CA ASP A 192 -24.27 27.84 -1.27
C ASP A 192 -22.96 27.12 -1.63
N LEU A 193 -22.91 25.80 -1.41
CA LEU A 193 -21.86 24.92 -1.89
C LEU A 193 -22.28 24.31 -3.24
N VAL A 194 -21.81 24.91 -4.34
CA VAL A 194 -22.16 24.50 -5.72
C VAL A 194 -21.07 23.70 -6.43
N ASN A 195 -19.82 23.81 -5.98
CA ASN A 195 -18.66 23.09 -6.47
C ASN A 195 -17.93 22.43 -5.30
N GLU A 196 -17.03 21.50 -5.58
CA GLU A 196 -16.07 20.99 -4.60
C GLU A 196 -15.30 22.16 -3.96
N GLN A 197 -15.13 22.11 -2.64
CA GLN A 197 -14.32 23.05 -1.87
C GLN A 197 -13.38 22.27 -0.96
N SER A 198 -12.11 22.65 -0.94
CA SER A 198 -11.11 22.03 -0.07
C SER A 198 -10.79 22.93 1.13
N SER A 199 -10.53 22.31 2.29
CA SER A 199 -10.06 23.00 3.48
C SER A 199 -8.60 23.43 3.33
N ILE A 200 -8.18 24.31 4.24
CA ILE A 200 -6.76 24.48 4.57
C ILE A 200 -6.22 23.21 5.23
N ASP A 201 -4.89 23.09 5.32
CA ASP A 201 -4.27 22.04 6.12
C ASP A 201 -4.64 22.21 7.60
N PHE A 202 -5.29 21.20 8.16
CA PHE A 202 -5.72 21.15 9.56
C PHE A 202 -4.94 20.13 10.39
N SER A 203 -3.79 19.65 9.89
CA SER A 203 -2.89 18.68 10.54
C SER A 203 -2.66 18.94 12.01
N LYS A 204 -2.32 20.18 12.40
CA LYS A 204 -2.10 20.58 13.80
C LYS A 204 -3.32 20.40 14.70
N MET A 205 -4.52 20.69 14.18
CA MET A 205 -5.77 20.53 14.93
C MET A 205 -6.11 19.05 15.09
N LEU A 206 -5.90 18.26 14.02
CA LEU A 206 -6.07 16.82 14.05
C LEU A 206 -5.10 16.17 15.05
N GLU A 207 -3.81 16.48 14.97
CA GLU A 207 -2.76 16.02 15.89
C GLU A 207 -3.11 16.33 17.36
N ALA A 208 -3.53 17.57 17.65
CA ALA A 208 -3.94 17.96 18.99
C ALA A 208 -5.14 17.15 19.50
N SER A 209 -6.06 16.75 18.61
CA SER A 209 -7.23 15.93 18.97
C SER A 209 -6.84 14.49 19.30
N LEU A 210 -5.75 13.94 18.72
CA LEU A 210 -5.30 12.57 18.95
C LEU A 210 -4.90 12.34 20.42
N ALA A 211 -4.41 13.38 21.11
CA ALA A 211 -4.04 13.29 22.53
C ALA A 211 -5.21 12.91 23.45
N THR A 212 -6.44 13.20 23.04
CA THR A 212 -7.68 12.89 23.79
C THR A 212 -8.59 11.90 23.08
N ALA A 213 -8.23 11.47 21.87
CA ALA A 213 -9.03 10.55 21.07
C ALA A 213 -9.07 9.17 21.73
N LYS A 214 -10.24 8.53 21.69
CA LYS A 214 -10.38 7.14 22.12
C LYS A 214 -9.54 6.26 21.20
N GLN A 215 -8.79 5.32 21.77
CA GLN A 215 -8.03 4.33 21.01
C GLN A 215 -8.87 3.06 20.89
N GLU A 216 -9.01 2.53 19.67
CA GLU A 216 -9.77 1.32 19.39
C GLU A 216 -9.09 0.54 18.25
N SER A 217 -8.82 -0.75 18.47
CA SER A 217 -8.26 -1.66 17.46
C SER A 217 -7.03 -1.11 16.72
N GLY A 218 -6.06 -0.55 17.46
CA GLY A 218 -4.81 -0.05 16.87
C GLY A 218 -4.90 1.30 16.15
N PHE A 219 -6.05 1.98 16.24
CA PHE A 219 -6.27 3.30 15.64
C PHE A 219 -6.86 4.32 16.63
N TYR A 220 -6.72 5.60 16.28
CA TYR A 220 -7.47 6.68 16.92
C TYR A 220 -8.88 6.78 16.32
N LEU A 221 -9.88 6.91 17.20
CA LEU A 221 -11.26 7.23 16.85
C LEU A 221 -11.46 8.75 16.94
N VAL A 222 -11.53 9.41 15.79
CA VAL A 222 -11.70 10.86 15.67
C VAL A 222 -13.09 11.17 15.11
N SER A 223 -13.87 11.97 15.85
CA SER A 223 -15.18 12.44 15.38
C SER A 223 -15.02 13.72 14.56
N LEU A 224 -15.66 13.75 13.40
CA LEU A 224 -15.77 14.90 12.51
C LEU A 224 -17.24 15.29 12.41
N ASN A 225 -17.58 16.53 12.73
CA ASN A 225 -18.94 17.02 12.66
C ASN A 225 -19.10 17.92 11.42
N LEU A 226 -19.79 17.39 10.41
CA LEU A 226 -20.16 18.11 9.19
C LEU A 226 -21.55 18.73 9.38
N SER A 227 -21.65 20.05 9.25
CA SER A 227 -22.91 20.77 9.43
C SER A 227 -23.37 21.46 8.14
N THR A 228 -24.67 21.52 7.90
CA THR A 228 -25.29 22.34 6.85
C THR A 228 -26.58 22.99 7.36
N SER A 229 -26.84 24.25 6.99
CA SER A 229 -28.05 24.97 7.37
C SER A 229 -29.29 24.52 6.60
N THR A 230 -29.09 23.94 5.40
CA THR A 230 -30.15 23.43 4.53
C THR A 230 -29.98 21.94 4.31
N LEU A 231 -31.08 21.30 3.91
CA LEU A 231 -31.05 19.90 3.56
C LEU A 231 -30.21 19.68 2.30
N ALA A 232 -29.25 18.76 2.35
CA ALA A 232 -28.41 18.43 1.21
C ALA A 232 -27.79 17.03 1.31
N ARG A 233 -27.21 16.58 0.20
CA ARG A 233 -26.30 15.44 0.13
C ARG A 233 -24.91 15.98 -0.15
N VAL A 234 -23.97 15.56 0.69
CA VAL A 234 -22.59 16.05 0.65
C VAL A 234 -21.68 14.84 0.82
N GLU A 235 -20.63 14.80 0.01
CA GLU A 235 -19.52 13.87 0.16
C GLU A 235 -18.36 14.58 0.83
N LEU A 236 -17.70 13.90 1.76
CA LEU A 236 -16.47 14.36 2.40
C LEU A 236 -15.34 13.41 2.02
N ASN A 237 -14.32 13.95 1.37
CA ASN A 237 -13.06 13.26 1.12
C ASN A 237 -11.99 13.83 2.06
N LEU A 238 -11.23 12.97 2.73
CA LEU A 238 -10.12 13.34 3.58
C LEU A 238 -8.84 12.75 2.99
N GLU A 239 -7.82 13.59 2.90
CA GLU A 239 -6.46 13.22 2.55
C GLU A 239 -5.57 13.54 3.75
N ILE A 240 -5.00 12.51 4.38
CA ILE A 240 -4.19 12.66 5.59
C ILE A 240 -2.85 11.95 5.37
N ASP A 241 -1.77 12.70 5.41
CA ASP A 241 -0.42 12.14 5.37
C ASP A 241 0.07 11.95 6.81
N THR A 242 0.60 10.76 7.08
CA THR A 242 1.11 10.35 8.38
C THR A 242 2.51 9.77 8.27
N VAL A 243 3.30 9.97 9.32
CA VAL A 243 4.62 9.35 9.48
C VAL A 243 4.60 8.45 10.71
N ASN A 244 5.16 7.25 10.58
CA ASN A 244 5.32 6.35 11.71
C ASN A 244 6.49 6.86 12.55
N GLN A 245 6.29 6.97 13.86
CA GLN A 245 7.34 7.34 14.79
C GLN A 245 7.66 6.17 15.74
N GLN A 246 8.94 5.94 15.96
CA GLN A 246 9.42 4.94 16.90
C GLN A 246 10.56 5.51 17.77
N SER A 247 10.55 5.16 19.05
CA SER A 247 11.69 5.42 19.93
C SER A 247 12.78 4.40 19.65
N ALA A 248 14.00 4.87 19.46
CA ALA A 248 15.21 4.06 19.39
C ALA A 248 15.79 3.76 20.79
N LEU A 249 15.32 4.47 21.81
CA LEU A 249 15.73 4.22 23.18
C LEU A 249 15.07 2.92 23.67
N PRO A 250 15.75 2.12 24.51
CA PRO A 250 15.17 0.94 25.10
C PRO A 250 13.85 1.26 25.80
N ASP A 251 12.91 0.32 25.74
CA ASP A 251 11.56 0.51 26.27
C ASP A 251 11.57 1.12 27.68
N LYS A 252 10.76 2.17 27.86
CA LYS A 252 10.54 2.90 29.12
C LYS A 252 11.74 3.73 29.59
N LEU A 253 12.79 3.90 28.79
CA LEU A 253 13.88 4.84 29.09
C LEU A 253 13.70 6.15 28.32
N ALA A 254 13.65 7.27 29.05
CA ALA A 254 13.66 8.60 28.46
C ALA A 254 15.07 9.06 28.01
N SER A 255 16.11 8.41 28.53
CA SER A 255 17.50 8.72 28.21
C SER A 255 18.43 7.52 28.41
N VAL A 256 19.56 7.52 27.70
CA VAL A 256 20.64 6.53 27.84
C VAL A 256 21.95 7.27 28.06
N LYS A 257 22.70 6.87 29.11
CA LYS A 257 24.04 7.38 29.40
C LYS A 257 25.10 6.39 28.90
N LEU A 258 26.05 6.88 28.12
CA LEU A 258 27.14 6.13 27.48
C LEU A 258 28.49 6.68 28.00
N PRO A 259 29.16 5.97 28.93
CA PRO A 259 30.48 6.36 29.42
C PRO A 259 31.59 5.89 28.45
N TYR A 260 32.56 6.78 28.21
CA TYR A 260 33.71 6.54 27.35
C TYR A 260 35.01 6.70 28.13
N THR A 261 35.88 5.71 28.00
CA THR A 261 37.29 5.79 28.40
C THR A 261 38.13 6.08 27.16
N PHE A 262 39.28 5.42 27.00
CA PHE A 262 40.05 5.48 25.75
C PHE A 262 39.52 4.50 24.69
N ASN A 263 38.56 3.67 25.06
CA ASN A 263 37.74 2.89 24.13
C ASN A 263 36.90 3.83 23.26
N ALA A 264 36.89 3.55 21.95
CA ALA A 264 36.06 4.34 21.03
C ALA A 264 34.57 4.03 21.17
N VAL A 265 34.23 2.83 21.66
CA VAL A 265 32.86 2.40 21.94
C VAL A 265 32.60 2.53 23.44
N SER A 266 31.35 2.83 23.81
CA SER A 266 30.90 2.96 25.20
C SER A 266 31.16 1.67 26.01
N GLU A 267 31.44 1.82 27.31
CA GLU A 267 31.57 0.69 28.25
C GLU A 267 30.22 0.19 28.79
N SER A 268 29.12 0.85 28.41
CA SER A 268 27.77 0.38 28.75
C SER A 268 27.49 -1.02 28.18
N ALA A 269 26.66 -1.78 28.89
CA ALA A 269 26.16 -3.07 28.40
C ALA A 269 25.47 -2.94 27.02
N ASN A 270 24.77 -1.81 26.82
CA ASN A 270 24.17 -1.44 25.54
C ASN A 270 25.18 -0.54 24.79
N LYS A 271 26.06 -1.17 24.01
CA LYS A 271 27.11 -0.49 23.22
C LYS A 271 26.53 0.23 21.99
N SER A 272 25.38 -0.22 21.49
CA SER A 272 24.60 0.37 20.41
C SER A 272 23.18 0.69 20.87
N LEU A 273 22.54 1.63 20.17
CA LEU A 273 21.11 1.84 20.18
C LEU A 273 20.55 1.17 18.94
N ASP A 274 19.74 0.14 19.10
CA ASP A 274 19.25 -0.65 17.98
C ASP A 274 17.92 -0.08 17.47
N LEU A 275 17.85 0.17 16.16
CA LEU A 275 16.62 0.55 15.49
C LEU A 275 16.04 -0.67 14.80
N ALA A 276 14.78 -0.98 15.07
CA ALA A 276 14.06 -1.99 14.32
C ALA A 276 13.13 -1.27 13.35
N ILE A 277 13.50 -1.20 12.07
CA ILE A 277 12.74 -0.50 11.02
C ILE A 277 12.21 -1.52 10.01
N PRO A 278 10.96 -1.43 9.53
CA PRO A 278 10.47 -2.32 8.47
C PRO A 278 11.37 -2.30 7.23
N VAL A 279 11.65 -3.48 6.67
CA VAL A 279 12.45 -3.57 5.43
C VAL A 279 11.78 -2.75 4.32
N GLY A 280 12.55 -1.86 3.69
CA GLY A 280 12.05 -0.96 2.64
C GLY A 280 11.48 0.37 3.12
N ALA A 281 11.42 0.60 4.42
CA ALA A 281 11.14 1.93 4.95
C ALA A 281 12.34 2.87 4.79
N ARG A 282 12.04 4.16 4.69
CA ARG A 282 13.02 5.25 4.70
C ARG A 282 12.75 6.17 5.85
N LEU A 283 13.81 6.68 6.46
CA LEU A 283 13.70 7.69 7.50
C LEU A 283 13.25 9.02 6.89
N VAL A 284 12.41 9.73 7.64
CA VAL A 284 11.94 11.08 7.33
C VAL A 284 12.63 12.05 8.26
N SER A 285 13.32 13.04 7.68
CA SER A 285 14.11 14.00 8.46
C SER A 285 13.22 14.84 9.37
N ALA A 286 12.08 15.37 8.92
CA ALA A 286 11.22 16.21 9.74
C ALA A 286 10.76 15.57 11.08
N ASP A 287 10.83 14.24 11.17
CA ASP A 287 10.30 13.44 12.27
C ASP A 287 11.34 12.61 13.00
N THR A 288 12.59 12.66 12.57
CA THR A 288 13.73 12.05 13.25
C THR A 288 14.39 13.10 14.14
N ARG A 289 14.59 12.83 15.43
CA ARG A 289 15.24 13.75 16.36
C ARG A 289 16.01 13.00 17.42
N ALA A 290 17.10 13.60 17.88
CA ALA A 290 17.85 13.14 19.04
C ALA A 290 18.43 14.35 19.75
N LYS A 291 18.40 14.38 21.07
CA LYS A 291 19.16 15.35 21.83
C LYS A 291 20.38 14.70 22.44
N ILE A 292 21.53 15.32 22.24
CA ILE A 292 22.83 14.78 22.62
C ILE A 292 23.52 15.76 23.55
N GLU A 293 23.82 15.30 24.76
CA GLU A 293 24.50 16.07 25.80
C GLU A 293 25.72 15.29 26.30
N GLY A 294 26.85 15.95 26.53
CA GLY A 294 28.04 15.24 26.96
C GLY A 294 29.18 16.14 27.44
N ARG A 295 30.17 15.50 28.08
CA ARG A 295 31.38 16.15 28.57
C ARG A 295 32.58 15.28 28.20
N PHE A 296 33.49 15.85 27.43
CA PHE A 296 34.66 15.14 26.91
C PHE A 296 35.94 15.93 27.17
N THR A 297 37.06 15.21 27.24
CA THR A 297 38.39 15.82 27.27
C THR A 297 38.76 16.43 25.91
N ASN A 298 39.58 17.49 25.92
CA ASN A 298 40.07 18.14 24.70
C ASN A 298 41.22 17.32 24.07
N SER A 299 40.90 16.14 23.55
CA SER A 299 41.83 15.22 22.91
C SER A 299 41.17 14.63 21.66
N THR A 300 41.93 14.46 20.59
CA THR A 300 41.45 13.86 19.33
C THR A 300 42.42 12.79 18.86
N VAL A 301 41.87 11.74 18.24
CA VAL A 301 42.67 10.72 17.55
C VAL A 301 43.00 11.24 16.16
N VAL A 302 44.28 11.33 15.83
CA VAL A 302 44.77 11.85 14.54
C VAL A 302 45.26 10.74 13.59
N GLN A 303 45.50 9.53 14.12
CA GLN A 303 45.79 8.32 13.35
C GLN A 303 45.35 7.10 14.17
N GLY A 304 44.87 6.04 13.50
CA GLY A 304 44.41 4.77 14.09
C GLY A 304 42.89 4.58 14.00
N SER A 305 42.41 3.33 14.12
CA SER A 305 41.00 3.00 13.91
C SER A 305 40.13 3.40 15.09
N LEU A 306 38.91 3.88 14.84
CA LEU A 306 37.86 4.09 15.87
C LEU A 306 36.85 2.95 15.93
N ASP A 307 37.02 1.91 15.11
CA ASP A 307 36.09 0.78 15.09
C ASP A 307 36.19 -0.08 16.35
N GLN A 308 35.24 -1.00 16.45
CA GLN A 308 35.23 -2.02 17.47
C GLN A 308 36.49 -2.87 17.39
N ILE A 309 37.06 -3.17 18.55
CA ILE A 309 38.24 -4.01 18.68
C ILE A 309 37.94 -5.41 18.13
N ASN A 310 38.80 -5.93 17.24
CA ASN A 310 38.75 -7.34 16.88
C ASN A 310 39.37 -8.17 18.01
N GLU A 311 38.54 -8.65 18.92
CA GLU A 311 38.97 -9.50 20.04
C GLU A 311 39.52 -10.87 19.58
N SER A 312 39.28 -11.26 18.32
CA SER A 312 39.78 -12.51 17.74
C SER A 312 41.10 -12.33 16.96
N ALA A 313 41.63 -11.11 16.86
CA ALA A 313 42.89 -10.87 16.18
C ALA A 313 44.03 -11.57 16.95
N ILE A 314 44.90 -12.29 16.22
CA ILE A 314 46.05 -12.97 16.80
C ILE A 314 47.00 -11.89 17.36
N PRO A 315 47.25 -11.83 18.67
CA PRO A 315 48.13 -10.80 19.22
C PRO A 315 49.60 -11.18 19.09
N ILE A 316 50.48 -10.19 19.26
CA ILE A 316 51.92 -10.40 19.27
C ILE A 316 52.48 -10.21 20.66
N VAL A 317 53.30 -11.18 21.07
CA VAL A 317 53.93 -11.20 22.38
C VAL A 317 55.05 -10.16 22.46
N ILE A 318 55.02 -9.40 23.55
CA ILE A 318 56.07 -8.50 24.01
C ILE A 318 56.55 -9.03 25.37
N ASN A 319 57.81 -9.41 25.45
CA ASN A 319 58.45 -9.86 26.69
C ASN A 319 59.92 -9.41 26.72
N THR A 320 60.63 -9.72 27.80
CA THR A 320 62.00 -9.22 27.99
C THR A 320 63.00 -9.73 26.96
N ALA A 321 62.66 -10.80 26.22
CA ALA A 321 63.45 -11.34 25.12
C ALA A 321 62.99 -10.84 23.74
N LEU A 322 61.81 -10.22 23.62
CA LEU A 322 61.20 -9.83 22.35
C LEU A 322 60.73 -8.38 22.38
N THR A 323 61.48 -7.52 21.69
CA THR A 323 61.10 -6.14 21.42
C THR A 323 60.37 -6.06 20.09
N GLN A 324 59.27 -5.33 20.04
CA GLN A 324 58.48 -5.11 18.82
C GLN A 324 58.63 -3.66 18.37
N ALA A 325 58.69 -3.40 17.06
CA ALA A 325 58.64 -2.07 16.50
C ALA A 325 57.74 -2.03 15.27
N GLN A 326 56.75 -1.15 15.32
CA GLN A 326 55.76 -0.93 14.28
C GLN A 326 56.14 0.32 13.49
N ALA A 327 56.40 0.16 12.19
CA ALA A 327 56.53 1.31 11.31
C ALA A 327 55.18 1.98 11.06
N PHE A 328 55.18 3.29 10.87
CA PHE A 328 54.02 4.02 10.38
C PHE A 328 54.43 5.31 9.67
N SER A 329 53.52 5.79 8.81
CA SER A 329 53.63 7.08 8.15
C SER A 329 52.37 7.90 8.43
N LEU A 330 52.50 9.23 8.45
CA LEU A 330 51.36 10.15 8.53
C LEU A 330 50.90 10.50 7.12
N MET A 331 49.93 9.76 6.61
CA MET A 331 49.27 10.01 5.33
C MET A 331 48.16 11.04 5.56
N ASP A 332 48.21 12.21 4.92
CA ASP A 332 47.06 13.13 4.88
C ASP A 332 47.14 14.04 3.65
N ASN A 333 45.98 14.35 3.06
CA ASN A 333 45.83 15.15 1.84
C ASN A 333 45.73 16.66 2.11
N THR A 334 46.06 17.11 3.34
CA THR A 334 45.96 18.52 3.73
C THR A 334 47.33 19.21 3.80
N ASP A 335 47.42 20.45 3.33
CA ASP A 335 48.64 21.28 3.25
C ASP A 335 49.27 21.70 4.60
N THR A 336 48.87 21.07 5.71
CA THR A 336 49.44 21.38 7.04
C THR A 336 50.75 20.63 7.25
N PRO A 337 51.88 21.30 7.59
CA PRO A 337 53.20 20.68 7.47
C PRO A 337 53.53 19.63 8.54
N ASP A 338 53.10 19.81 9.79
CA ASP A 338 53.42 18.92 10.92
C ASP A 338 52.19 18.70 11.83
N ILE A 339 52.07 17.51 12.44
CA ILE A 339 51.09 17.21 13.50
C ILE A 339 51.82 17.15 14.84
N ALA A 340 51.28 17.81 15.87
CA ALA A 340 51.74 17.66 17.24
C ALA A 340 51.02 16.47 17.91
N ILE A 341 51.78 15.52 18.44
CA ILE A 341 51.29 14.35 19.17
C ILE A 341 51.57 14.54 20.65
N ASP A 342 50.58 14.26 21.49
CA ASP A 342 50.64 14.39 22.94
C ASP A 342 50.52 13.04 23.67
N ALA A 343 49.98 12.02 23.01
CA ALA A 343 49.87 10.68 23.58
C ALA A 343 49.76 9.59 22.50
N PHE A 344 50.04 8.36 22.91
CA PHE A 344 49.79 7.14 22.15
C PHE A 344 48.74 6.31 22.86
N ASP A 345 47.78 5.74 22.14
CA ASP A 345 47.02 4.61 22.66
C ASP A 345 47.56 3.32 22.08
N LEU A 346 47.76 2.34 22.93
CA LEU A 346 48.21 1.01 22.55
C LEU A 346 47.14 0.00 22.92
N LEU A 347 46.77 -0.87 21.99
CA LEU A 347 45.80 -1.93 22.27
C LEU A 347 46.52 -3.15 22.86
N LEU A 348 46.54 -3.23 24.20
CA LEU A 348 47.37 -4.19 24.93
C LEU A 348 46.53 -5.15 25.77
N THR A 349 47.08 -6.34 26.00
CA THR A 349 46.57 -7.33 26.95
C THR A 349 47.71 -7.75 27.88
N SER A 350 47.44 -7.81 29.19
CA SER A 350 48.43 -8.26 30.17
C SER A 350 48.37 -9.78 30.28
N VAL A 351 49.47 -10.47 29.98
CA VAL A 351 49.58 -11.93 30.15
C VAL A 351 50.10 -12.27 31.55
N SER A 352 51.03 -11.45 32.05
CA SER A 352 51.55 -11.54 33.41
C SER A 352 50.72 -10.72 34.41
N PRO A 353 50.76 -11.04 35.73
CA PRO A 353 50.07 -10.24 36.75
C PRO A 353 50.43 -8.76 36.70
N VAL A 354 51.67 -8.42 36.33
CA VAL A 354 52.11 -7.07 35.99
C VAL A 354 53.05 -7.19 34.79
N ALA A 355 52.84 -6.33 33.79
CA ALA A 355 53.78 -6.13 32.69
C ALA A 355 54.19 -4.65 32.63
N LYS A 356 55.48 -4.37 32.67
CA LYS A 356 56.06 -3.03 32.51
C LYS A 356 56.74 -2.92 31.17
N LEU A 357 56.30 -1.98 30.35
CA LEU A 357 56.80 -1.77 29.00
C LEU A 357 57.46 -0.39 28.89
N HIS A 358 58.52 -0.30 28.10
CA HIS A 358 59.03 0.95 27.57
C HIS A 358 58.46 1.20 26.18
N LEU A 359 57.85 2.38 26.01
CA LEU A 359 57.49 2.95 24.72
C LEU A 359 58.57 3.94 24.29
N ASP A 360 59.01 3.81 23.05
CA ASP A 360 59.96 4.69 22.40
C ASP A 360 59.48 5.03 20.97
N LEU A 361 59.85 6.21 20.48
CA LEU A 361 59.54 6.67 19.13
C LEU A 361 60.83 7.00 18.41
N ARG A 362 61.02 6.47 17.20
CA ARG A 362 62.27 6.63 16.45
C ARG A 362 62.03 7.05 15.00
N ALA A 363 63.03 7.69 14.41
CA ALA A 363 63.04 7.94 12.96
C ALA A 363 63.31 6.64 12.19
N ASP A 364 62.98 6.63 10.89
CA ASP A 364 63.39 5.56 9.99
C ASP A 364 64.85 5.70 9.56
N LEU A 365 65.59 4.60 9.66
CA LEU A 365 66.94 4.43 9.14
C LEU A 365 66.97 3.22 8.21
N ASP A 366 66.71 3.46 6.92
CA ASP A 366 66.74 2.45 5.86
C ASP A 366 65.77 1.27 6.13
N GLY A 367 64.53 1.60 6.49
CA GLY A 367 63.49 0.61 6.77
C GLY A 367 63.61 -0.09 8.12
N LYS A 368 64.32 0.51 9.08
CA LYS A 368 64.48 0.03 10.47
C LYS A 368 64.41 1.21 11.45
N PRO A 369 64.11 0.97 12.74
CA PRO A 369 64.22 2.01 13.77
C PRO A 369 65.65 2.55 13.87
N ASP A 370 65.81 3.88 13.86
CA ASP A 370 67.10 4.54 14.12
C ASP A 370 67.61 4.19 15.55
N SER A 371 68.89 4.41 15.79
CA SER A 371 69.54 4.35 17.10
C SER A 371 69.16 5.50 18.03
N VAL A 372 68.67 6.62 17.49
CA VAL A 372 68.33 7.83 18.25
C VAL A 372 66.82 7.90 18.50
N SER A 373 66.44 8.04 19.77
CA SER A 373 65.06 8.31 20.17
C SER A 373 64.65 9.73 19.79
N LEU A 374 63.41 9.88 19.29
CA LEU A 374 62.74 11.16 19.11
C LEU A 374 62.09 11.65 20.41
N LEU A 375 61.97 10.78 21.42
CA LEU A 375 61.53 11.15 22.76
C LEU A 375 62.72 11.65 23.59
N SER A 376 62.48 12.57 24.53
CA SER A 376 63.53 12.99 25.48
C SER A 376 63.95 11.87 26.44
N LYS A 377 63.04 10.92 26.70
CA LYS A 377 63.25 9.70 27.48
C LYS A 377 62.20 8.67 27.05
N ALA A 378 62.58 7.39 26.97
CA ALA A 378 61.62 6.30 26.84
C ALA A 378 60.60 6.33 27.98
N ILE A 379 59.34 6.04 27.66
CA ILE A 379 58.22 6.17 28.59
C ILE A 379 57.89 4.80 29.16
N GLU A 380 57.92 4.67 30.48
CA GLU A 380 57.49 3.46 31.17
C GLU A 380 55.98 3.46 31.36
N LEU A 381 55.31 2.39 30.93
CA LEU A 381 53.89 2.13 31.15
C LEU A 381 53.73 0.77 31.84
N SER A 382 52.73 0.65 32.71
CA SER A 382 52.45 -0.60 33.43
C SER A 382 51.01 -1.02 33.18
N ILE A 383 50.82 -2.26 32.76
CA ILE A 383 49.51 -2.92 32.67
C ILE A 383 49.48 -4.15 33.59
N ASN A 384 48.29 -4.61 33.95
CA ASN A 384 48.10 -5.79 34.78
C ASN A 384 46.85 -6.56 34.34
N THR A 385 46.72 -7.80 34.81
CA THR A 385 45.59 -8.69 34.45
C THR A 385 44.25 -8.21 34.98
N ASP A 386 44.23 -7.35 36.00
CA ASP A 386 42.99 -6.83 36.58
C ASP A 386 42.42 -5.68 35.73
N THR A 387 43.27 -4.86 35.12
CA THR A 387 42.88 -3.70 34.31
C THR A 387 42.91 -3.97 32.80
N SER A 388 43.63 -5.00 32.35
CA SER A 388 43.75 -5.36 30.93
C SER A 388 43.76 -6.89 30.73
N PRO A 389 42.72 -7.61 31.20
CA PRO A 389 42.58 -9.07 31.02
C PRO A 389 42.28 -9.47 29.57
N SER A 390 41.80 -8.52 28.76
CA SER A 390 41.49 -8.64 27.34
C SER A 390 42.11 -7.44 26.60
N PRO A 391 42.04 -7.37 25.26
CA PRO A 391 42.50 -6.21 24.50
C PRO A 391 41.87 -4.91 25.01
N THR A 392 42.70 -4.04 25.61
CA THR A 392 42.28 -2.77 26.22
C THR A 392 43.18 -1.64 25.74
N TRP A 393 42.59 -0.49 25.41
CA TRP A 393 43.34 0.70 25.04
C TRP A 393 44.07 1.32 26.24
N ALA A 394 45.39 1.21 26.26
CA ALA A 394 46.27 1.83 27.23
C ALA A 394 46.79 3.18 26.70
N ASN A 395 46.43 4.29 27.36
CA ASN A 395 46.88 5.62 26.98
C ASN A 395 48.24 5.97 27.62
N VAL A 396 49.19 6.40 26.78
CA VAL A 396 50.56 6.76 27.15
C VAL A 396 50.79 8.23 26.84
N VAL A 397 50.72 9.07 27.88
CA VAL A 397 50.87 10.53 27.75
C VAL A 397 52.34 10.92 27.63
N LEU A 398 52.67 11.77 26.66
CA LEU A 398 54.00 12.32 26.47
C LEU A 398 54.24 13.49 27.45
N SER A 399 55.48 13.61 27.93
CA SER A 399 55.88 14.72 28.81
C SER A 399 55.86 16.08 28.09
N GLN A 400 56.08 16.07 26.78
CA GLN A 400 55.97 17.23 25.89
C GLN A 400 55.41 16.79 24.53
N PRO A 401 54.64 17.65 23.83
CA PRO A 401 54.15 17.33 22.50
C PRO A 401 55.31 17.20 21.51
N ILE A 402 55.21 16.24 20.58
CA ILE A 402 56.22 15.98 19.55
C ILE A 402 55.62 16.29 18.18
N LYS A 403 56.37 17.01 17.35
CA LYS A 403 55.96 17.32 15.98
C LYS A 403 56.44 16.24 15.03
N LEU A 404 55.51 15.61 14.34
CA LEU A 404 55.78 14.62 13.30
C LEU A 404 55.41 15.22 11.94
N ALA A 405 56.30 15.05 10.97
CA ALA A 405 56.13 15.52 9.60
C ALA A 405 55.17 14.59 8.85
N LYS A 406 54.29 15.18 8.05
CA LYS A 406 53.41 14.42 7.13
C LYS A 406 54.14 14.04 5.85
N VAL A 407 53.70 12.96 5.21
CA VAL A 407 54.14 12.61 3.85
C VAL A 407 53.63 13.66 2.87
N ARG A 408 54.53 14.37 2.16
CA ARG A 408 54.14 15.25 1.06
C ARG A 408 54.13 14.47 -0.24
N ALA A 409 53.05 14.61 -1.03
CA ALA A 409 52.92 13.97 -2.34
C ALA A 409 54.10 14.27 -3.29
N GLU A 410 54.77 15.42 -3.12
CA GLU A 410 55.89 15.86 -3.96
C GLU A 410 57.28 15.43 -3.43
N SER A 411 57.39 14.90 -2.21
CA SER A 411 58.68 14.47 -1.66
C SER A 411 59.01 13.03 -2.06
N ALA A 412 60.21 12.80 -2.59
CA ALA A 412 60.66 11.48 -3.05
C ALA A 412 60.85 10.42 -1.94
N LYS A 413 60.72 10.78 -0.65
CA LYS A 413 60.76 9.83 0.46
C LYS A 413 59.73 10.23 1.54
N PRO A 414 58.71 9.39 1.82
CA PRO A 414 57.78 9.64 2.92
C PRO A 414 58.52 9.66 4.26
N ALA A 415 58.14 10.58 5.15
CA ALA A 415 58.61 10.57 6.54
C ALA A 415 58.01 9.35 7.24
N ARG A 416 58.85 8.37 7.55
CA ARG A 416 58.48 7.13 8.24
C ARG A 416 59.02 7.15 9.67
N TYR A 417 58.20 6.69 10.59
CA TYR A 417 58.50 6.62 12.03
C TYR A 417 58.33 5.20 12.54
N TRP A 418 58.98 4.91 13.67
CA TRP A 418 58.92 3.60 14.32
C TRP A 418 58.45 3.74 15.77
N LEU A 419 57.35 3.09 16.09
CA LEU A 419 56.84 2.94 17.44
C LEU A 419 57.37 1.65 18.04
N MET A 420 58.24 1.74 19.04
CA MET A 420 58.92 0.60 19.65
C MET A 420 58.34 0.30 21.04
N LEU A 421 58.03 -0.97 21.30
CA LEU A 421 57.63 -1.49 22.59
C LEU A 421 58.59 -2.58 23.07
N GLN A 422 59.15 -2.39 24.26
CA GLN A 422 60.05 -3.32 24.92
C GLN A 422 59.53 -3.65 26.31
N SER A 423 59.43 -4.93 26.67
CA SER A 423 59.13 -5.29 28.06
C SER A 423 60.38 -5.20 28.93
N ILE A 424 60.21 -4.57 30.09
CA ILE A 424 61.19 -4.50 31.18
C ILE A 424 60.95 -5.64 32.17
N GLU A 425 59.68 -5.93 32.43
CA GLU A 425 59.21 -6.91 33.39
C GLU A 425 57.89 -7.50 32.90
N GLY A 426 57.75 -8.83 33.00
CA GLY A 426 56.53 -9.53 32.61
C GLY A 426 56.30 -9.63 31.10
N GLU A 427 55.10 -10.08 30.75
CA GLU A 427 54.67 -10.37 29.39
C GLU A 427 53.34 -9.66 29.09
N ALA A 428 53.30 -9.03 27.93
CA ALA A 428 52.13 -8.39 27.37
C ALA A 428 51.91 -8.85 25.93
N GLN A 429 50.71 -8.62 25.43
CA GLN A 429 50.30 -8.88 24.06
C GLN A 429 49.87 -7.56 23.41
N TRP A 430 50.38 -7.29 22.21
CA TRP A 430 49.95 -6.18 21.37
C TRP A 430 49.03 -6.70 20.29
N SER A 431 47.79 -6.21 20.29
CA SER A 431 46.76 -6.68 19.36
C SER A 431 47.09 -6.25 17.93
N LEU A 432 46.80 -7.12 16.97
CA LEU A 432 46.95 -6.84 15.54
C LEU A 432 45.71 -6.19 14.94
N ALA A 433 45.92 -5.37 13.92
CA ALA A 433 44.89 -4.78 13.08
C ALA A 433 44.47 -5.75 11.97
N ASP A 434 43.21 -5.66 11.52
CA ASP A 434 42.64 -6.53 10.47
C ASP A 434 43.21 -6.24 9.07
N SER A 435 43.60 -4.99 8.83
CA SER A 435 44.24 -4.56 7.58
C SER A 435 45.09 -3.33 7.81
N ALA A 436 46.11 -3.13 6.97
CA ALA A 436 46.91 -1.92 6.96
C ALA A 436 46.55 -1.05 5.76
N GLU A 437 46.21 0.21 6.04
CA GLU A 437 46.08 1.22 5.00
C GLU A 437 47.45 1.65 4.43
N ASP A 438 48.53 1.49 5.21
CA ASP A 438 49.90 1.83 4.80
C ASP A 438 50.71 0.55 4.49
N PRO A 439 51.09 0.30 3.21
CA PRO A 439 51.96 -0.82 2.86
C PRO A 439 53.36 -0.72 3.49
N LEU A 440 53.74 0.44 4.03
CA LEU A 440 55.00 0.65 4.75
C LEU A 440 54.90 0.37 6.26
N ALA A 441 53.73 0.00 6.79
CA ALA A 441 53.55 -0.26 8.20
C ALA A 441 54.10 -1.65 8.64
N LEU A 442 55.27 -2.07 8.17
CA LEU A 442 55.84 -3.37 8.57
C LEU A 442 56.09 -3.44 10.08
N LEU A 443 55.61 -4.51 10.72
CA LEU A 443 56.02 -4.85 12.08
C LEU A 443 57.34 -5.64 12.07
N GLN A 444 58.28 -5.19 12.87
CA GLN A 444 59.57 -5.84 13.07
C GLN A 444 59.74 -6.26 14.53
N GLN A 445 60.52 -7.31 14.72
CA GLN A 445 60.93 -7.80 16.03
C GLN A 445 62.45 -7.79 16.19
N SER A 446 62.89 -7.68 17.43
CA SER A 446 64.28 -7.78 17.84
C SER A 446 64.42 -8.66 19.07
N THR A 447 65.38 -9.59 19.02
CA THR A 447 65.70 -10.52 20.12
C THR A 447 66.90 -10.06 20.95
N ASP A 448 67.53 -8.94 20.59
CA ASP A 448 68.77 -8.44 21.18
C ASP A 448 68.65 -6.99 21.67
N GLY A 449 67.43 -6.55 21.98
CA GLY A 449 67.17 -5.22 22.55
C GLY A 449 67.28 -4.08 21.53
N GLY A 450 67.01 -4.36 20.26
CA GLY A 450 66.97 -3.39 19.17
C GLY A 450 68.28 -3.24 18.38
N LEU A 451 69.25 -4.15 18.57
CA LEU A 451 70.50 -4.14 17.80
C LEU A 451 70.35 -4.78 16.42
N SER A 452 69.42 -5.74 16.29
CA SER A 452 69.05 -6.34 15.02
C SER A 452 67.52 -6.47 14.88
N TRP A 453 67.02 -6.08 13.71
CA TRP A 453 65.61 -6.09 13.36
C TRP A 453 65.31 -7.10 12.26
N ARG A 454 64.20 -7.82 12.40
CA ARG A 454 63.67 -8.79 11.46
C ARG A 454 62.18 -8.57 11.32
N GLU A 455 61.62 -8.79 10.13
CA GLU A 455 60.17 -8.79 9.96
C GLU A 455 59.53 -9.84 10.88
N ASN A 456 58.42 -9.47 11.52
CA ASN A 456 57.65 -10.39 12.34
C ASN A 456 56.63 -11.10 11.43
N VAL A 457 56.99 -12.30 10.98
CA VAL A 457 56.14 -13.13 10.11
C VAL A 457 55.33 -14.07 10.99
N GLN A 458 54.03 -13.78 11.14
CA GLN A 458 53.07 -14.67 11.78
C GLN A 458 52.60 -15.71 10.76
N THR A 459 52.86 -17.00 11.02
CA THR A 459 52.53 -18.10 10.08
C THR A 459 51.04 -18.29 9.85
N GLU A 460 50.20 -17.76 10.73
CA GLU A 460 48.74 -17.91 10.72
C GLU A 460 48.03 -16.76 9.98
N ILE A 461 48.75 -15.72 9.58
CA ILE A 461 48.21 -14.54 8.89
C ILE A 461 48.78 -14.54 7.47
N SER A 462 47.92 -14.59 6.46
CA SER A 462 48.34 -14.60 5.04
C SER A 462 48.96 -13.27 4.59
N ASN A 463 48.79 -12.21 5.37
CA ASN A 463 49.25 -10.85 5.13
C ASN A 463 50.33 -10.43 6.15
N GLN A 464 51.02 -9.32 5.89
CA GLN A 464 51.97 -8.73 6.85
C GLN A 464 51.25 -8.38 8.16
N ALA A 465 51.94 -8.53 9.29
CA ALA A 465 51.39 -8.21 10.61
C ALA A 465 51.53 -6.71 10.92
N TYR A 466 50.48 -6.11 11.48
CA TYR A 466 50.41 -4.69 11.83
C TYR A 466 49.78 -4.52 13.21
N ALA A 467 50.51 -3.95 14.16
CA ALA A 467 49.99 -3.77 15.51
C ALA A 467 49.09 -2.53 15.60
N GLU A 468 47.97 -2.65 16.33
CA GLU A 468 46.95 -1.61 16.44
C GLU A 468 47.38 -0.54 17.46
N PHE A 469 47.45 0.72 17.02
CA PHE A 469 47.75 1.87 17.87
C PHE A 469 47.01 3.13 17.39
N ARG A 470 46.84 4.11 18.28
CA ARG A 470 46.33 5.43 17.94
C ARG A 470 47.31 6.53 18.32
N LEU A 471 47.39 7.56 17.50
CA LEU A 471 48.06 8.80 17.84
C LEU A 471 47.04 9.81 18.33
N ARG A 472 47.36 10.51 19.41
CA ARG A 472 46.49 11.54 20.00
C ARG A 472 47.14 12.89 20.02
N GLN A 473 46.30 13.89 19.84
CA GLN A 473 46.65 15.29 19.99
C GLN A 473 45.71 15.97 20.98
N LYS A 474 46.27 16.73 21.92
CA LYS A 474 45.54 17.67 22.75
C LYS A 474 45.27 18.93 21.94
N THR A 475 44.00 19.26 21.76
CA THR A 475 43.62 20.39 20.90
C THR A 475 43.60 21.70 21.69
N ALA A 476 44.10 22.78 21.07
CA ALA A 476 44.07 24.11 21.68
C ALA A 476 42.64 24.66 21.79
N THR A 477 41.77 24.28 20.85
CA THR A 477 40.33 24.53 20.86
C THR A 477 39.58 23.22 21.04
N PHE A 478 38.42 23.25 21.70
CA PHE A 478 37.56 22.06 21.78
C PHE A 478 37.17 21.63 20.37
N LYS A 479 37.38 20.35 20.06
CA LYS A 479 36.85 19.68 18.86
C LYS A 479 35.88 18.61 19.33
N ILE A 480 34.81 18.40 18.58
CA ILE A 480 33.83 17.38 18.94
C ILE A 480 34.46 16.01 18.68
N PRO A 481 34.60 15.17 19.71
CA PRO A 481 35.27 13.89 19.56
C PRO A 481 34.32 12.78 19.08
N LEU A 482 33.11 13.11 18.64
CA LEU A 482 32.05 12.13 18.40
C LEU A 482 31.80 11.89 16.92
N GLU A 483 31.62 10.61 16.58
CA GLU A 483 31.10 10.14 15.30
C GLU A 483 29.91 9.21 15.55
N VAL A 484 28.95 9.17 14.64
CA VAL A 484 27.85 8.20 14.66
C VAL A 484 28.13 7.15 13.61
N LYS A 485 28.23 5.89 14.02
CA LYS A 485 28.32 4.73 13.12
C LYS A 485 26.94 4.09 13.00
N VAL A 486 26.45 3.95 11.78
CA VAL A 486 25.18 3.30 11.46
C VAL A 486 25.47 1.98 10.76
N GLY A 487 24.96 0.87 11.32
CA GLY A 487 25.15 -0.47 10.76
C GLY A 487 26.39 -1.22 11.28
N LYS A 488 26.64 -2.41 10.71
CA LYS A 488 27.78 -3.28 11.02
C LYS A 488 28.57 -3.61 9.75
N GLY A 489 29.83 -4.05 9.93
CA GLY A 489 30.69 -4.50 8.83
C GLY A 489 31.11 -3.38 7.87
N GLU A 490 31.53 -3.77 6.67
CA GLU A 490 32.04 -2.88 5.62
C GLU A 490 30.97 -1.91 5.06
N GLN A 491 29.69 -2.29 5.16
CA GLN A 491 28.58 -1.46 4.72
C GLN A 491 28.22 -0.36 5.74
N ALA A 492 28.82 -0.37 6.93
CA ALA A 492 28.51 0.62 7.96
C ALA A 492 28.95 2.03 7.54
N THR A 493 28.04 2.98 7.70
CA THR A 493 28.26 4.39 7.32
C THR A 493 28.59 5.22 8.55
N ARG A 494 29.51 6.20 8.41
CA ARG A 494 29.91 7.09 9.51
C ARG A 494 29.50 8.53 9.26
N LEU A 495 28.90 9.15 10.27
CA LEU A 495 28.55 10.56 10.31
C LEU A 495 29.46 11.29 11.31
N LYS A 496 30.28 12.21 10.81
CA LYS A 496 31.13 13.08 11.65
C LYS A 496 30.32 14.25 12.19
N LEU A 497 30.47 14.58 13.48
CA LEU A 497 29.71 15.65 14.13
C LEU A 497 30.46 16.99 14.21
N ASN A 498 31.45 17.20 13.33
CA ASN A 498 32.34 18.37 13.35
C ASN A 498 31.60 19.71 13.16
N LYS A 499 30.41 19.72 12.54
CA LYS A 499 29.63 20.95 12.35
C LYS A 499 29.22 21.64 13.65
N PHE A 500 29.17 20.89 14.75
CA PHE A 500 28.82 21.41 16.07
C PHE A 500 30.04 21.91 16.85
N GLU A 501 31.27 21.80 16.32
CA GLU A 501 32.50 22.30 16.96
C GLU A 501 32.38 23.76 17.46
N PRO A 502 31.74 24.71 16.74
CA PRO A 502 31.58 26.09 17.20
C PRO A 502 30.85 26.24 18.54
N LEU A 503 30.07 25.24 18.99
CA LEU A 503 29.39 25.26 20.29
C LEU A 503 30.36 25.12 21.46
N GLY A 504 31.56 24.58 21.23
CA GLY A 504 32.58 24.38 22.27
C GLY A 504 32.20 23.35 23.34
N ARG A 505 31.11 22.60 23.15
CA ARG A 505 30.61 21.54 24.03
C ARG A 505 29.75 20.54 23.25
N VAL A 506 29.51 19.37 23.83
CA VAL A 506 28.53 18.41 23.31
C VAL A 506 27.18 18.73 23.98
N ASP A 507 26.38 19.56 23.33
CA ASP A 507 25.02 19.91 23.73
C ASP A 507 24.32 20.46 22.49
N PHE A 508 23.68 19.56 21.74
CA PHE A 508 23.00 19.89 20.51
C PHE A 508 21.89 18.90 20.21
N GLU A 509 20.91 19.36 19.42
CA GLU A 509 19.97 18.47 18.76
C GLU A 509 20.65 17.95 17.49
N LEU A 510 20.67 16.64 17.33
CA LEU A 510 21.18 16.02 16.12
C LEU A 510 20.19 16.35 15.00
N ASP A 511 20.60 17.29 14.15
CA ASP A 511 19.87 17.70 12.97
C ASP A 511 19.50 16.48 12.13
N SER A 512 18.23 16.40 11.87
CA SER A 512 17.57 15.21 11.41
C SER A 512 17.91 14.84 9.99
N GLN A 513 18.34 15.81 9.17
CA GLN A 513 18.64 15.55 7.77
C GLN A 513 19.89 14.67 7.58
N GLU A 514 21.03 15.04 8.19
CA GLU A 514 22.28 14.28 8.01
C GLU A 514 22.23 12.86 8.59
N LEU A 515 21.61 12.69 9.77
CA LEU A 515 21.40 11.35 10.32
C LEU A 515 20.48 10.54 9.41
N THR A 516 19.37 11.13 8.96
CA THR A 516 18.42 10.48 8.05
C THR A 516 19.10 10.06 6.75
N GLU A 517 19.89 10.94 6.14
CA GLU A 517 20.64 10.65 4.92
C GLU A 517 21.66 9.53 5.14
N THR A 518 22.37 9.54 6.26
CA THR A 518 23.34 8.49 6.62
C THR A 518 22.65 7.15 6.80
N VAL A 519 21.55 7.10 7.55
CA VAL A 519 20.79 5.85 7.77
C VAL A 519 20.13 5.39 6.47
N ASN A 520 19.57 6.28 5.67
CA ASN A 520 18.98 5.92 4.38
C ASN A 520 20.05 5.44 3.38
N HIS A 521 21.27 5.99 3.43
CA HIS A 521 22.38 5.49 2.64
C HIS A 521 22.77 4.07 3.05
N PHE A 522 22.87 3.80 4.36
CA PHE A 522 23.05 2.44 4.89
C PHE A 522 21.93 1.52 4.40
N LEU A 523 20.67 1.89 4.65
CA LEU A 523 19.48 1.10 4.27
C LEU A 523 19.46 0.74 2.78
N ASN A 524 19.77 1.69 1.90
CA ASN A 524 19.84 1.43 0.46
C ASN A 524 21.02 0.47 0.09
N ALA A 525 22.15 0.53 0.82
CA ALA A 525 23.31 -0.32 0.54
C ALA A 525 23.10 -1.78 0.97
N VAL A 526 22.26 -2.00 1.98
CA VAL A 526 21.89 -3.33 2.50
C VAL A 526 20.50 -3.77 2.04
N GLU A 527 19.86 -3.00 1.15
CA GLU A 527 18.49 -3.28 0.70
C GLU A 527 18.47 -4.64 0.02
N GLN A 528 17.83 -5.61 0.68
CA GLN A 528 17.54 -6.89 0.08
C GLN A 528 16.46 -6.70 -0.96
N GLN A 529 16.52 -7.49 -2.03
CA GLN A 529 15.47 -7.49 -3.04
C GLN A 529 14.14 -7.82 -2.37
N ARG A 530 13.26 -6.83 -2.31
CA ARG A 530 11.93 -6.96 -1.73
C ARG A 530 11.03 -7.72 -2.70
N CYS A 531 10.08 -8.46 -2.15
CA CYS A 531 8.98 -8.95 -2.96
C CYS A 531 8.21 -7.76 -3.50
N PRO A 532 7.87 -7.76 -4.80
CA PRO A 532 7.09 -6.67 -5.36
C PRO A 532 5.73 -6.63 -4.67
N GLU A 533 5.13 -5.45 -4.62
CA GLU A 533 3.80 -5.26 -4.04
C GLU A 533 2.83 -4.90 -5.16
N GLY A 534 1.58 -5.37 -5.01
CA GLY A 534 0.51 -5.08 -5.96
C GLY A 534 0.50 -5.99 -7.19
N GLU A 535 -0.24 -5.55 -8.20
CA GLU A 535 -0.50 -6.31 -9.42
C GLU A 535 0.75 -6.40 -10.31
N GLN A 536 1.09 -7.62 -10.71
CA GLN A 536 2.20 -7.91 -11.61
C GLN A 536 1.75 -8.07 -13.07
N LEU A 537 0.45 -8.10 -13.35
CA LEU A 537 -0.10 -8.18 -14.71
C LEU A 537 -0.62 -6.83 -15.22
N LEU A 538 -0.32 -6.49 -16.47
CA LEU A 538 -0.94 -5.35 -17.13
C LEU A 538 -2.37 -5.71 -17.54
N ASN A 539 -3.30 -4.75 -17.38
CA ASN A 539 -4.68 -4.89 -17.86
C ASN A 539 -5.34 -6.18 -17.34
N TYR A 540 -5.10 -6.48 -16.07
CA TYR A 540 -5.60 -7.66 -15.35
C TYR A 540 -7.13 -7.75 -15.32
N ASP A 541 -7.82 -6.61 -15.50
CA ASP A 541 -9.28 -6.43 -15.53
C ASP A 541 -9.85 -6.31 -16.96
N PHE A 542 -9.00 -6.48 -17.99
CA PHE A 542 -9.33 -6.41 -19.40
C PHE A 542 -10.14 -5.16 -19.82
N GLN A 543 -9.88 -3.99 -19.24
CA GLN A 543 -10.55 -2.74 -19.62
C GLN A 543 -9.90 -2.00 -20.80
N LEU A 544 -8.67 -2.36 -21.14
CA LEU A 544 -7.84 -1.62 -22.09
C LEU A 544 -7.51 -2.47 -23.32
N GLU A 545 -7.54 -1.83 -24.48
CA GLU A 545 -7.07 -2.39 -25.75
C GLU A 545 -6.12 -1.41 -26.45
N LEU A 546 -5.30 -1.96 -27.33
CA LEU A 546 -4.49 -1.16 -28.24
C LEU A 546 -5.33 -0.69 -29.41
N ASN A 547 -5.06 0.53 -29.90
CA ASN A 547 -5.73 1.06 -31.08
C ASN A 547 -5.21 0.42 -32.38
N MET A 548 -5.49 -0.87 -32.58
CA MET A 548 -5.09 -1.67 -33.74
C MET A 548 -6.30 -2.14 -34.58
N PRO A 549 -6.08 -2.55 -35.84
CA PRO A 549 -7.15 -3.06 -36.71
C PRO A 549 -7.87 -4.29 -36.19
N THR A 550 -7.19 -5.09 -35.37
CA THR A 550 -7.75 -6.23 -34.64
C THR A 550 -7.95 -5.88 -33.18
N PHE A 551 -8.93 -6.53 -32.56
CA PHE A 551 -9.07 -6.51 -31.12
C PHE A 551 -7.79 -7.08 -30.50
N THR A 552 -7.04 -6.24 -29.77
CA THR A 552 -5.78 -6.64 -29.15
C THR A 552 -5.70 -6.04 -27.77
N LEU A 553 -5.67 -6.92 -26.78
CA LEU A 553 -5.63 -6.56 -25.38
C LEU A 553 -4.28 -5.93 -25.04
N LEU A 554 -4.31 -4.87 -24.25
CA LEU A 554 -3.08 -4.26 -23.76
C LEU A 554 -2.32 -5.28 -22.91
N GLY A 555 -1.07 -5.57 -23.28
CA GLY A 555 -0.19 -6.45 -22.52
C GLY A 555 -0.51 -7.94 -22.60
N TRP A 556 -1.55 -8.40 -23.31
CA TRP A 556 -1.87 -9.83 -23.43
C TRP A 556 -1.70 -10.30 -24.87
N GLN A 557 -0.86 -11.31 -25.07
CA GLN A 557 -0.57 -11.91 -26.37
C GLN A 557 -1.57 -13.03 -26.64
N GLN A 558 -2.20 -12.99 -27.81
CA GLN A 558 -3.01 -14.09 -28.29
C GLN A 558 -2.11 -15.26 -28.71
N ILE A 559 -2.35 -16.45 -28.16
CA ILE A 559 -1.53 -17.66 -28.37
C ILE A 559 -2.31 -18.81 -29.03
N GLY A 560 -3.54 -18.55 -29.49
CA GLY A 560 -4.42 -19.46 -30.21
C GLY A 560 -5.69 -18.75 -30.71
N PRO A 561 -6.62 -19.44 -31.38
CA PRO A 561 -7.83 -18.82 -31.93
C PRO A 561 -8.80 -18.30 -30.87
N GLY A 562 -9.77 -17.49 -31.30
CA GLY A 562 -11.03 -17.33 -30.56
C GLY A 562 -11.14 -16.21 -29.53
N LEU A 563 -10.26 -15.21 -29.54
CA LEU A 563 -10.35 -14.06 -28.65
C LEU A 563 -11.34 -12.99 -29.16
N ALA A 564 -12.30 -12.60 -28.31
CA ALA A 564 -13.25 -11.51 -28.59
C ALA A 564 -13.66 -10.76 -27.30
N PRO A 565 -14.07 -9.48 -27.40
CA PRO A 565 -14.69 -8.80 -26.27
C PRO A 565 -16.08 -9.41 -25.98
N SER A 566 -16.45 -9.52 -24.70
CA SER A 566 -17.77 -10.03 -24.33
C SER A 566 -18.87 -9.00 -24.61
N GLY A 567 -20.04 -9.47 -25.06
CA GLY A 567 -21.27 -8.67 -25.09
C GLY A 567 -22.06 -8.70 -23.78
N SER A 568 -21.49 -9.32 -22.73
CA SER A 568 -22.04 -9.35 -21.37
C SER A 568 -22.06 -7.96 -20.74
N PRO A 569 -23.00 -7.67 -19.82
CA PRO A 569 -22.91 -6.51 -18.93
C PRO A 569 -21.72 -6.58 -17.97
N LEU A 570 -21.09 -7.75 -17.84
CA LEU A 570 -19.83 -7.92 -17.12
C LEU A 570 -18.69 -7.42 -17.99
N ASP A 571 -17.74 -6.78 -17.34
CA ASP A 571 -16.58 -6.13 -17.92
C ASP A 571 -15.52 -7.17 -18.37
N ALA A 572 -15.97 -8.28 -18.98
CA ALA A 572 -15.22 -9.48 -19.34
C ALA A 572 -14.84 -9.60 -20.84
N ILE A 573 -13.95 -10.54 -21.16
CA ILE A 573 -13.61 -11.03 -22.50
C ILE A 573 -14.07 -12.48 -22.67
N ILE A 574 -14.21 -12.96 -23.92
CA ILE A 574 -14.51 -14.36 -24.23
C ILE A 574 -13.35 -14.95 -25.04
N ILE A 575 -12.94 -16.14 -24.65
CA ILE A 575 -12.04 -17.00 -25.42
C ILE A 575 -12.82 -18.26 -25.76
N SER A 576 -13.14 -18.45 -27.05
CA SER A 576 -13.90 -19.61 -27.53
C SER A 576 -13.13 -20.34 -28.63
N SER A 577 -12.87 -21.62 -28.45
CA SER A 577 -12.23 -22.42 -29.49
C SER A 577 -13.19 -23.44 -30.07
N ASP A 578 -13.50 -23.34 -31.37
CA ASP A 578 -14.30 -24.35 -32.08
C ASP A 578 -13.45 -25.40 -32.80
N ILE A 579 -12.15 -25.14 -33.02
CA ILE A 579 -11.29 -25.93 -33.94
C ILE A 579 -9.98 -26.37 -33.30
N GLU A 580 -9.26 -25.47 -32.62
CA GLU A 580 -7.91 -25.72 -32.07
C GLU A 580 -7.72 -25.00 -30.74
N THR A 581 -6.97 -25.56 -29.79
CA THR A 581 -6.73 -24.97 -28.46
C THR A 581 -6.40 -23.46 -28.54
N GLY A 582 -7.27 -22.65 -27.94
CA GLY A 582 -7.16 -21.20 -27.86
C GLY A 582 -6.47 -20.74 -26.58
N GLY A 583 -6.17 -19.45 -26.49
CA GLY A 583 -5.62 -18.90 -25.25
C GLY A 583 -5.02 -17.50 -25.38
N ILE A 584 -4.66 -16.96 -24.21
CA ILE A 584 -3.91 -15.72 -24.05
C ILE A 584 -2.76 -15.93 -23.06
N SER A 585 -1.69 -15.15 -23.22
CA SER A 585 -0.51 -15.20 -22.37
C SER A 585 0.04 -13.81 -22.08
N GLN A 586 0.58 -13.63 -20.87
CA GLN A 586 1.33 -12.44 -20.49
C GLN A 586 2.53 -12.83 -19.63
N THR A 587 3.69 -12.25 -19.95
CA THR A 587 4.92 -12.39 -19.17
C THR A 587 5.10 -11.18 -18.26
N ALA A 588 5.50 -11.41 -17.02
CA ALA A 588 5.83 -10.40 -16.03
C ALA A 588 7.19 -10.71 -15.39
N ALA A 589 7.87 -9.68 -14.90
CA ALA A 589 9.09 -9.88 -14.12
C ALA A 589 8.71 -10.46 -12.73
N ALA A 590 9.57 -11.31 -12.19
CA ALA A 590 9.34 -12.00 -10.93
C ALA A 590 10.63 -12.05 -10.09
N VAL A 591 10.44 -12.00 -8.78
CA VAL A 591 11.50 -12.13 -7.78
C VAL A 591 11.47 -13.53 -7.17
N ALA A 592 12.59 -14.25 -7.24
CA ALA A 592 12.77 -15.56 -6.63
C ALA A 592 12.53 -15.53 -5.11
N GLY A 593 11.99 -16.61 -4.55
CA GLY A 593 11.69 -16.76 -3.12
C GLY A 593 10.43 -16.05 -2.64
N CYS A 594 9.83 -15.18 -3.45
CA CYS A 594 8.58 -14.49 -3.11
C CYS A 594 7.35 -15.38 -3.30
N HIS A 595 6.34 -15.18 -2.45
CA HIS A 595 5.04 -15.81 -2.60
C HIS A 595 4.16 -14.97 -3.52
N TYR A 596 3.47 -15.64 -4.43
CA TYR A 596 2.52 -15.06 -5.37
C TYR A 596 1.16 -15.73 -5.21
N GLU A 597 0.10 -14.95 -5.34
CA GLU A 597 -1.27 -15.42 -5.52
C GLU A 597 -1.70 -15.10 -6.95
N LEU A 598 -1.95 -16.15 -7.73
CA LEU A 598 -2.72 -16.06 -8.95
C LEU A 598 -4.20 -16.14 -8.56
N SER A 599 -5.01 -15.20 -9.04
CA SER A 599 -6.47 -15.27 -8.95
C SER A 599 -7.11 -15.04 -10.31
N ALA A 600 -8.19 -15.77 -10.57
CA ALA A 600 -8.92 -15.70 -11.83
C ALA A 600 -10.42 -15.66 -11.58
N GLU A 601 -11.07 -14.62 -12.06
CA GLU A 601 -12.52 -14.48 -12.10
C GLU A 601 -12.98 -14.95 -13.47
N VAL A 602 -13.34 -16.23 -13.59
CA VAL A 602 -13.70 -16.87 -14.87
C VAL A 602 -14.95 -17.75 -14.80
N ASN A 603 -15.74 -17.80 -15.88
CA ASN A 603 -16.79 -18.80 -16.10
C ASN A 603 -16.36 -19.69 -17.26
N VAL A 604 -16.37 -21.01 -17.06
CA VAL A 604 -15.95 -22.00 -18.06
C VAL A 604 -17.17 -22.78 -18.54
N ASP A 605 -17.37 -22.81 -19.86
CA ASP A 605 -18.31 -23.71 -20.54
C ASP A 605 -17.49 -24.73 -21.35
N GLY A 606 -17.36 -25.94 -20.82
CA GLY A 606 -16.55 -27.02 -21.38
C GLY A 606 -15.64 -27.67 -20.33
N GLU A 607 -14.75 -28.56 -20.77
CA GLU A 607 -13.81 -29.27 -19.90
C GLU A 607 -12.37 -28.76 -20.13
N ASP A 608 -11.49 -29.03 -19.15
CA ASP A 608 -10.03 -28.86 -19.20
C ASP A 608 -9.47 -27.46 -19.49
N ALA A 609 -10.27 -26.40 -19.30
CA ALA A 609 -9.73 -25.04 -19.26
C ALA A 609 -8.83 -24.87 -18.04
N ARG A 610 -7.69 -24.20 -18.21
CA ARG A 610 -6.70 -24.02 -17.13
C ARG A 610 -5.87 -22.77 -17.31
N ILE A 611 -5.24 -22.33 -16.23
CA ILE A 611 -4.21 -21.29 -16.25
C ILE A 611 -2.88 -21.91 -15.81
N ASP A 612 -1.88 -21.87 -16.69
CA ASP A 612 -0.52 -22.29 -16.35
C ASP A 612 0.27 -21.10 -15.79
N ILE A 613 1.05 -21.34 -14.73
CA ILE A 613 2.08 -20.45 -14.21
C ILE A 613 3.43 -21.05 -14.61
N ILE A 614 4.17 -20.35 -15.47
CA ILE A 614 5.41 -20.85 -16.05
C ILE A 614 6.57 -19.94 -15.59
N TRP A 615 7.40 -20.46 -14.69
CA TRP A 615 8.54 -19.76 -14.13
C TRP A 615 9.78 -19.95 -14.99
N ARG A 616 10.44 -18.85 -15.37
CA ARG A 616 11.64 -18.87 -16.23
C ARG A 616 12.79 -18.05 -15.65
N GLY A 617 14.02 -18.49 -15.94
CA GLY A 617 15.24 -17.76 -15.63
C GLY A 617 15.58 -16.69 -16.67
N ASP A 618 16.80 -16.15 -16.55
CA ASP A 618 17.36 -15.10 -17.42
C ASP A 618 17.43 -15.50 -18.90
N SER A 619 17.65 -16.79 -19.17
CA SER A 619 17.89 -17.39 -20.48
C SER A 619 16.65 -18.11 -21.02
N CYS A 620 15.46 -17.79 -20.50
CA CYS A 620 14.19 -18.44 -20.84
C CYS A 620 14.11 -19.94 -20.54
N ASN A 621 15.08 -20.49 -19.82
CA ASN A 621 15.04 -21.86 -19.33
C ASN A 621 13.86 -22.03 -18.37
N LEU A 622 13.10 -23.10 -18.59
CA LEU A 622 12.00 -23.47 -17.71
C LEU A 622 12.56 -23.88 -16.35
N VAL A 623 12.08 -23.26 -15.27
CA VAL A 623 12.44 -23.59 -13.89
C VAL A 623 11.35 -24.44 -13.23
N LYS A 624 10.09 -24.01 -13.35
CA LYS A 624 8.92 -24.66 -12.74
C LYS A 624 7.66 -24.34 -13.54
N THR A 625 6.72 -25.27 -13.59
CA THR A 625 5.36 -25.05 -14.10
C THR A 625 4.37 -25.48 -13.04
N GLU A 626 3.32 -24.68 -12.88
CA GLU A 626 2.16 -25.01 -12.05
C GLU A 626 0.88 -24.74 -12.83
N GLU A 627 -0.21 -25.36 -12.38
CA GLU A 627 -1.50 -25.31 -13.06
C GLU A 627 -2.60 -24.94 -12.07
N LEU A 628 -3.45 -23.99 -12.47
CA LEU A 628 -4.76 -23.73 -11.88
C LEU A 628 -5.83 -24.28 -12.82
N THR A 629 -6.35 -25.46 -12.50
CA THR A 629 -7.47 -26.07 -13.25
C THR A 629 -8.75 -25.25 -13.01
N LEU A 630 -9.52 -24.99 -14.07
CA LEU A 630 -10.77 -24.24 -13.99
C LEU A 630 -11.95 -25.20 -14.17
N PRO A 631 -12.67 -25.55 -13.10
CA PRO A 631 -13.84 -26.42 -13.18
C PRO A 631 -14.91 -25.88 -14.13
N ASN A 632 -15.62 -26.77 -14.81
CA ASN A 632 -16.79 -26.41 -15.60
C ASN A 632 -17.84 -25.76 -14.68
N GLY A 633 -18.20 -24.53 -15.00
CA GLY A 633 -19.13 -23.72 -14.22
C GLY A 633 -20.34 -23.41 -15.07
N ILE A 634 -21.51 -23.96 -14.72
CA ILE A 634 -22.74 -23.55 -15.39
C ILE A 634 -22.95 -22.08 -15.06
N TYR A 635 -22.86 -21.21 -16.07
CA TYR A 635 -23.26 -19.82 -15.97
C TYR A 635 -24.74 -19.78 -15.55
N GLN A 636 -24.99 -19.57 -14.26
CA GLN A 636 -26.34 -19.34 -13.77
C GLN A 636 -26.67 -17.90 -14.12
N SER A 637 -27.56 -17.71 -15.09
CA SER A 637 -27.95 -16.40 -15.64
C SER A 637 -28.49 -15.40 -14.60
N ASP A 638 -28.80 -15.88 -13.40
CA ASP A 638 -29.24 -15.08 -12.25
C ASP A 638 -28.12 -14.39 -11.50
N ASP A 639 -26.97 -15.05 -11.33
CA ASP A 639 -25.88 -14.47 -10.58
C ASP A 639 -24.92 -13.80 -11.55
N ARG A 640 -24.86 -12.47 -11.51
CA ARG A 640 -23.87 -11.65 -12.26
C ARG A 640 -22.44 -11.87 -11.75
N LYS A 641 -22.12 -13.06 -11.25
CA LYS A 641 -20.91 -13.32 -10.49
C LYS A 641 -20.11 -14.38 -11.18
N THR A 642 -18.89 -13.99 -11.50
CA THR A 642 -17.89 -14.90 -12.02
C THR A 642 -17.22 -15.57 -10.82
N PRO A 643 -17.15 -16.91 -10.75
CA PRO A 643 -16.46 -17.57 -9.64
C PRO A 643 -14.98 -17.20 -9.64
N VAL A 644 -14.41 -17.14 -8.44
CA VAL A 644 -12.99 -16.81 -8.22
C VAL A 644 -12.24 -18.10 -7.92
N TYR A 645 -11.18 -18.35 -8.68
CA TYR A 645 -10.25 -19.46 -8.46
C TYR A 645 -8.88 -18.92 -8.12
N ARG A 646 -8.15 -19.59 -7.21
CA ARG A 646 -6.83 -19.14 -6.78
C ARG A 646 -5.79 -20.24 -6.78
N LEU A 647 -4.55 -19.82 -6.98
CA LEU A 647 -3.37 -20.64 -6.75
C LEU A 647 -2.31 -19.80 -6.04
N ARG A 648 -1.88 -20.26 -4.87
CA ARG A 648 -0.71 -19.71 -4.20
C ARG A 648 0.52 -20.54 -4.44
N THR A 649 1.61 -19.86 -4.73
CA THR A 649 2.89 -20.50 -5.02
C THR A 649 4.05 -19.60 -4.64
N GLN A 650 5.21 -20.20 -4.41
CA GLN A 650 6.47 -19.50 -4.22
C GLN A 650 7.29 -19.58 -5.51
N ALA A 651 7.81 -18.43 -5.96
CA ALA A 651 8.74 -18.37 -7.09
C ALA A 651 10.03 -19.14 -6.73
N PRO A 652 10.46 -20.13 -7.52
CA PRO A 652 11.67 -20.89 -7.23
C PRO A 652 12.95 -20.06 -7.36
N GLU A 653 14.05 -20.57 -6.81
CA GLU A 653 15.37 -19.95 -6.99
C GLU A 653 15.77 -19.86 -8.47
N GLY A 654 16.47 -18.79 -8.85
CA GLY A 654 16.95 -18.57 -10.23
C GLY A 654 15.90 -18.05 -11.23
N VAL A 655 14.69 -17.73 -10.76
CA VAL A 655 13.63 -17.10 -11.57
C VAL A 655 13.84 -15.60 -11.68
N GLU A 656 13.61 -15.07 -12.89
CA GLU A 656 13.55 -13.62 -13.15
C GLU A 656 12.20 -13.19 -13.75
N GLN A 657 11.40 -14.15 -14.24
CA GLN A 657 10.13 -13.86 -14.91
C GLN A 657 9.14 -15.01 -14.80
N VAL A 658 7.87 -14.68 -14.98
CA VAL A 658 6.74 -15.59 -14.95
C VAL A 658 5.83 -15.33 -16.14
N GLU A 659 5.45 -16.39 -16.84
CA GLU A 659 4.41 -16.35 -17.86
C GLU A 659 3.11 -16.91 -17.27
N ILE A 660 2.03 -16.11 -17.36
CA ILE A 660 0.67 -16.53 -17.02
C ILE A 660 -0.07 -16.83 -18.30
N ARG A 661 -0.54 -18.07 -18.44
CA ARG A 661 -1.08 -18.60 -19.69
C ARG A 661 -2.45 -19.24 -19.49
N LEU A 662 -3.51 -18.60 -19.98
CA LEU A 662 -4.85 -19.18 -20.02
C LEU A 662 -4.99 -20.04 -21.29
N VAL A 663 -5.24 -21.34 -21.10
CA VAL A 663 -5.44 -22.32 -22.17
C VAL A 663 -6.89 -22.76 -22.19
N VAL A 664 -7.52 -22.63 -23.37
CA VAL A 664 -8.91 -23.04 -23.60
C VAL A 664 -8.92 -24.15 -24.64
N PRO A 665 -9.24 -25.40 -24.25
CA PRO A 665 -9.33 -26.54 -25.16
C PRO A 665 -10.33 -26.32 -26.30
N ASN A 666 -10.23 -27.17 -27.31
CA ASN A 666 -11.21 -27.19 -28.38
C ASN A 666 -12.61 -27.55 -27.85
N SER A 667 -13.64 -26.94 -28.42
CA SER A 667 -15.04 -27.05 -27.98
C SER A 667 -15.32 -26.51 -26.57
N SER A 668 -14.40 -25.74 -25.99
CA SER A 668 -14.60 -25.02 -24.72
C SER A 668 -14.64 -23.52 -24.96
N SER A 669 -15.34 -22.80 -24.09
CA SER A 669 -15.32 -21.35 -24.03
C SER A 669 -15.15 -20.86 -22.59
N VAL A 670 -14.41 -19.77 -22.43
CA VAL A 670 -14.17 -19.15 -21.12
C VAL A 670 -14.52 -17.68 -21.21
N LEU A 671 -15.42 -17.23 -20.33
CA LEU A 671 -15.69 -15.83 -20.05
C LEU A 671 -14.77 -15.40 -18.91
N VAL A 672 -13.88 -14.45 -19.18
CA VAL A 672 -12.85 -14.00 -18.23
C VAL A 672 -13.11 -12.55 -17.85
N ASP A 673 -13.35 -12.29 -16.57
CA ASP A 673 -13.52 -10.92 -16.05
C ASP A 673 -12.18 -10.37 -15.55
N ARG A 674 -11.40 -11.21 -14.86
CA ARG A 674 -10.12 -10.80 -14.27
C ARG A 674 -9.12 -11.94 -14.19
N ILE A 675 -7.85 -11.67 -14.47
CA ILE A 675 -6.71 -12.54 -14.12
C ILE A 675 -5.65 -11.67 -13.47
N SER A 676 -5.34 -11.94 -12.21
CA SER A 676 -4.46 -11.13 -11.35
C SER A 676 -3.34 -11.99 -10.79
N LEU A 677 -2.11 -11.48 -10.81
CA LEU A 677 -0.96 -12.10 -10.15
C LEU A 677 -0.37 -11.07 -9.20
N ILE A 678 -0.47 -11.33 -7.90
CA ILE A 678 0.03 -10.42 -6.87
C ILE A 678 1.07 -11.14 -6.05
N ALA A 679 2.27 -10.57 -5.94
CA ALA A 679 3.20 -10.98 -4.91
C ALA A 679 2.65 -10.53 -3.55
N THR A 680 2.55 -11.47 -2.61
CA THR A 680 1.82 -11.24 -1.37
C THR A 680 2.57 -11.79 -0.17
N PRO A 681 2.78 -10.99 0.89
CA PRO A 681 3.28 -11.48 2.17
C PRO A 681 2.15 -12.05 3.05
N GLN A 682 0.95 -12.22 2.48
CA GLN A 682 -0.24 -12.75 3.15
C GLN A 682 -0.04 -14.20 3.60
N SER A 683 -0.25 -14.44 4.89
CA SER A 683 -0.19 -15.78 5.47
C SER A 683 -1.54 -16.52 5.35
N LEU A 684 -2.67 -15.81 5.24
CA LEU A 684 -4.02 -16.42 5.18
C LEU A 684 -4.48 -16.74 3.77
N LEU A 685 -4.89 -17.98 3.49
CA LEU A 685 -5.54 -18.39 2.24
C LEU A 685 -6.97 -17.83 2.13
N ASN A 686 -7.41 -17.48 0.91
CA ASN A 686 -8.79 -17.05 0.66
C ASN A 686 -9.25 -15.95 1.65
N ALA A 687 -8.40 -14.93 1.82
CA ALA A 687 -8.53 -13.86 2.82
C ALA A 687 -9.85 -13.06 2.74
N ASP A 688 -10.42 -12.96 1.54
CA ASP A 688 -11.68 -12.27 1.25
C ASP A 688 -12.91 -13.21 1.17
N LEU A 689 -12.70 -14.52 1.36
CA LEU A 689 -13.73 -15.55 1.34
C LEU A 689 -14.50 -15.65 0.00
N LEU A 690 -13.90 -15.20 -1.12
CA LEU A 690 -14.55 -15.25 -2.43
C LEU A 690 -14.45 -16.63 -3.09
N GLU A 691 -13.37 -17.38 -2.84
CA GLU A 691 -13.15 -18.70 -3.45
C GLU A 691 -13.96 -19.79 -2.75
N ARG A 692 -14.64 -20.64 -3.54
CA ARG A 692 -15.49 -21.74 -3.07
C ARG A 692 -15.36 -23.00 -3.92
N HIS A 693 -15.62 -24.14 -3.29
CA HIS A 693 -15.88 -25.41 -3.97
C HIS A 693 -17.01 -26.15 -3.26
N ASP A 694 -18.03 -26.62 -4.00
CA ASP A 694 -19.19 -27.35 -3.44
C ASP A 694 -19.81 -26.69 -2.19
N ASP A 695 -20.02 -25.37 -2.27
CA ASP A 695 -20.49 -24.49 -1.19
C ASP A 695 -19.54 -24.27 0.01
N GLU A 696 -18.41 -24.97 0.10
CA GLU A 696 -17.38 -24.76 1.13
C GLU A 696 -16.45 -23.58 0.79
N LEU A 697 -15.94 -22.91 1.83
CA LEU A 697 -14.95 -21.84 1.71
C LEU A 697 -13.55 -22.46 1.73
N ILE A 698 -12.82 -22.39 0.62
CA ILE A 698 -11.50 -22.99 0.52
C ILE A 698 -10.56 -22.41 1.58
N GLY A 699 -9.88 -23.29 2.32
CA GLY A 699 -8.95 -22.93 3.40
C GLY A 699 -9.60 -22.52 4.72
N TRP A 700 -10.93 -22.50 4.84
CA TRP A 700 -11.63 -22.12 6.07
C TRP A 700 -12.54 -23.25 6.57
N HIS A 701 -12.53 -23.47 7.88
CA HIS A 701 -13.27 -24.55 8.52
C HIS A 701 -14.41 -23.99 9.38
N LEU A 702 -15.63 -24.51 9.14
CA LEU A 702 -16.81 -24.19 9.95
C LEU A 702 -16.87 -25.09 11.18
N THR A 703 -17.22 -24.52 12.33
CA THR A 703 -17.46 -25.23 13.59
C THR A 703 -18.75 -24.72 14.24
N PRO A 704 -19.64 -25.60 14.75
CA PRO A 704 -19.54 -27.06 14.72
C PRO A 704 -19.74 -27.63 13.30
N ALA A 705 -19.19 -28.81 13.02
CA ALA A 705 -19.16 -29.39 11.66
C ALA A 705 -20.54 -29.69 11.07
N ASP A 706 -21.57 -29.75 11.91
CA ASP A 706 -22.97 -29.89 11.52
C ASP A 706 -23.61 -28.57 11.08
N ALA A 707 -22.95 -27.42 11.25
CA ALA A 707 -23.33 -26.11 10.71
C ALA A 707 -23.27 -26.10 9.16
N GLN A 708 -24.23 -26.78 8.52
CA GLN A 708 -24.22 -26.96 7.07
C GLN A 708 -24.38 -25.62 6.31
N PRO A 709 -23.50 -25.34 5.30
CA PRO A 709 -23.66 -24.24 4.37
C PRO A 709 -25.06 -24.23 3.73
N GLY A 710 -25.68 -23.06 3.60
CA GLY A 710 -27.00 -22.89 2.99
C GLY A 710 -28.19 -23.22 3.91
N LYS A 711 -27.98 -23.80 5.10
CA LYS A 711 -29.03 -24.02 6.12
C LYS A 711 -28.83 -23.23 7.40
N MET A 712 -27.59 -23.05 7.84
CA MET A 712 -27.25 -22.34 9.09
C MET A 712 -26.28 -21.17 8.87
N PHE A 713 -25.50 -21.26 7.79
CA PHE A 713 -24.53 -20.25 7.39
C PHE A 713 -24.80 -19.88 5.93
N VAL A 714 -25.20 -18.62 5.69
CA VAL A 714 -25.35 -18.08 4.34
C VAL A 714 -24.13 -17.24 4.04
N ALA A 715 -23.44 -17.62 2.97
CA ALA A 715 -22.24 -16.95 2.52
C ALA A 715 -22.53 -16.39 1.13
N ASN A 716 -23.15 -15.21 1.08
CA ASN A 716 -23.54 -14.57 -0.17
C ASN A 716 -22.46 -13.59 -0.62
N ILE A 717 -22.32 -13.40 -1.92
CA ILE A 717 -21.49 -12.33 -2.47
C ILE A 717 -22.42 -11.18 -2.90
N SER A 718 -22.00 -9.94 -2.72
CA SER A 718 -22.60 -8.78 -3.41
C SER A 718 -21.52 -7.72 -3.61
N ASN A 719 -21.37 -7.21 -4.83
CA ASN A 719 -20.38 -6.19 -5.19
C ASN A 719 -18.94 -6.51 -4.71
N GLY A 720 -18.49 -7.76 -4.86
CA GLY A 720 -17.15 -8.20 -4.44
C GLY A 720 -16.95 -8.31 -2.92
N GLN A 721 -18.02 -8.25 -2.13
CA GLN A 721 -17.99 -8.42 -0.67
C GLN A 721 -18.71 -9.70 -0.29
N ARG A 722 -18.23 -10.37 0.76
CA ARG A 722 -18.85 -11.58 1.30
C ARG A 722 -19.72 -11.25 2.51
N PHE A 723 -20.94 -11.74 2.53
CA PHE A 723 -21.87 -11.63 3.65
C PHE A 723 -21.96 -13.00 4.32
N LEU A 724 -21.53 -13.08 5.57
CA LEU A 724 -21.60 -14.28 6.40
C LEU A 724 -22.73 -14.11 7.40
N SER A 725 -23.84 -14.81 7.20
CA SER A 725 -25.00 -14.72 8.09
C SER A 725 -25.17 -16.02 8.87
N ASN A 726 -25.28 -15.92 10.19
CA ASN A 726 -25.74 -17.03 11.02
C ASN A 726 -27.27 -16.99 11.12
N ILE A 727 -27.91 -17.76 10.23
CA ILE A 727 -29.38 -17.87 10.14
C ILE A 727 -29.91 -19.09 10.92
N SER A 728 -29.08 -19.72 11.75
CA SER A 728 -29.50 -20.92 12.46
C SER A 728 -30.59 -20.63 13.49
N ASP A 729 -31.52 -21.58 13.65
CA ASP A 729 -32.53 -21.55 14.72
C ASP A 729 -31.93 -21.91 16.10
N PHE A 730 -30.64 -22.25 16.15
CA PHE A 730 -29.95 -22.70 17.36
C PHE A 730 -29.29 -21.53 18.10
N LEU A 731 -29.33 -21.57 19.44
CA LEU A 731 -28.73 -20.55 20.32
C LEU A 731 -27.19 -20.54 20.32
N GLN A 732 -26.51 -21.36 19.50
CA GLN A 732 -25.06 -21.48 19.53
C GLN A 732 -24.40 -20.63 18.44
N PRO A 733 -23.28 -19.94 18.74
CA PRO A 733 -22.51 -19.23 17.73
C PRO A 733 -21.87 -20.19 16.75
N VAL A 734 -21.75 -19.76 15.49
CA VAL A 734 -20.99 -20.46 14.45
C VAL A 734 -19.59 -19.85 14.38
N PHE A 735 -18.58 -20.70 14.20
CA PHE A 735 -17.20 -20.28 14.04
C PHE A 735 -16.70 -20.60 12.64
N LEU A 736 -16.00 -19.65 12.00
CA LEU A 736 -15.24 -19.87 10.77
C LEU A 736 -13.77 -19.62 11.08
N ALA A 737 -12.92 -20.65 10.94
CA ALA A 737 -11.53 -20.56 11.36
C ALA A 737 -10.54 -20.99 10.27
N GLN A 738 -9.34 -20.39 10.29
CA GLN A 738 -8.21 -20.78 9.48
C GLN A 738 -6.92 -20.71 10.31
N LYS A 739 -6.02 -21.67 10.07
CA LYS A 739 -4.66 -21.66 10.61
C LYS A 739 -3.68 -21.25 9.51
N ALA A 740 -2.73 -20.40 9.85
CA ALA A 740 -1.63 -19.97 8.99
C ALA A 740 -0.29 -20.21 9.70
N GLU A 741 0.74 -20.58 8.96
CA GLU A 741 2.10 -20.70 9.48
C GLU A 741 2.68 -19.33 9.78
N VAL A 742 3.42 -19.21 10.89
CA VAL A 742 4.10 -17.97 11.29
C VAL A 742 5.45 -18.28 11.93
N GLN A 743 6.36 -17.30 11.95
CA GLN A 743 7.69 -17.44 12.56
C GLN A 743 7.74 -16.74 13.92
N ALA A 744 8.13 -17.47 14.96
CA ALA A 744 8.35 -16.93 16.31
C ALA A 744 9.27 -15.70 16.31
N GLY A 745 8.96 -14.72 17.16
CA GLY A 745 9.77 -13.50 17.33
C GLY A 745 9.64 -12.48 16.20
N LYS A 746 8.92 -12.78 15.11
CA LYS A 746 8.63 -11.80 14.05
C LYS A 746 7.49 -10.87 14.47
N ASN A 747 7.52 -9.63 13.98
CA ASN A 747 6.37 -8.75 14.10
C ASN A 747 5.28 -9.18 13.12
N PHE A 748 4.03 -8.90 13.47
CA PHE A 748 2.89 -9.17 12.60
C PHE A 748 1.94 -7.98 12.58
N ASP A 749 1.30 -7.81 11.43
CA ASP A 749 0.16 -6.94 11.19
C ASP A 749 -1.02 -7.80 10.77
N PHE A 750 -2.04 -7.85 11.63
CA PHE A 750 -3.34 -8.43 11.32
C PHE A 750 -4.32 -7.31 10.99
N GLU A 751 -5.00 -7.39 9.86
CA GLU A 751 -6.02 -6.43 9.44
C GLU A 751 -7.31 -7.18 9.05
N PHE A 752 -8.45 -6.74 9.58
CA PHE A 752 -9.75 -7.15 9.09
C PHE A 752 -10.46 -5.95 8.49
N ILE A 753 -11.00 -6.11 7.28
CA ILE A 753 -11.83 -5.13 6.61
C ILE A 753 -13.23 -5.72 6.42
N GLY A 754 -14.21 -5.20 7.15
CA GLY A 754 -15.58 -5.66 7.14
C GLY A 754 -16.49 -4.91 8.12
N SER A 755 -17.78 -5.20 8.08
CA SER A 755 -18.78 -4.56 8.95
C SER A 755 -19.82 -5.59 9.39
N ALA A 756 -20.52 -5.34 10.49
CA ALA A 756 -21.61 -6.21 10.93
C ALA A 756 -22.99 -5.56 10.71
N THR A 757 -24.03 -6.37 10.54
CA THR A 757 -25.42 -5.97 10.74
C THR A 757 -26.08 -6.92 11.73
N LEU A 758 -26.99 -6.38 12.55
CA LEU A 758 -27.86 -7.15 13.43
C LEU A 758 -29.22 -7.23 12.74
N ASP A 759 -29.61 -8.43 12.32
CA ASP A 759 -30.78 -8.60 11.45
C ASP A 759 -32.10 -8.59 12.24
N ASP A 760 -32.03 -8.71 13.57
CA ASP A 760 -33.18 -8.64 14.48
C ASP A 760 -32.82 -7.82 15.74
N ALA A 761 -33.79 -7.11 16.31
CA ALA A 761 -33.67 -6.44 17.61
C ALA A 761 -33.40 -7.41 18.77
N SER A 762 -33.59 -8.72 18.56
CA SER A 762 -33.25 -9.79 19.50
C SER A 762 -31.76 -10.17 19.52
N ALA A 763 -30.97 -9.74 18.52
CA ALA A 763 -29.54 -10.01 18.50
C ALA A 763 -28.83 -9.20 19.61
N THR A 764 -28.34 -9.91 20.63
CA THR A 764 -27.74 -9.29 21.83
C THR A 764 -26.21 -9.20 21.78
N MET A 765 -25.56 -9.88 20.84
CA MET A 765 -24.11 -9.94 20.73
C MET A 765 -23.64 -9.67 19.29
N PRO A 766 -22.67 -8.75 19.08
CA PRO A 766 -22.04 -8.53 17.79
C PRO A 766 -21.08 -9.68 17.39
N PRO A 767 -20.76 -9.86 16.10
CA PRO A 767 -19.67 -10.72 15.66
C PRO A 767 -18.32 -10.36 16.30
N GLU A 768 -17.47 -11.38 16.49
CA GLU A 768 -16.12 -11.21 17.01
C GLU A 768 -15.07 -11.87 16.12
N ILE A 769 -13.86 -11.31 16.11
CA ILE A 769 -12.70 -11.91 15.43
C ILE A 769 -11.60 -12.16 16.44
N HIS A 770 -11.16 -13.42 16.51
CA HIS A 770 -10.18 -13.89 17.46
C HIS A 770 -8.88 -14.21 16.72
N LEU A 771 -7.75 -13.77 17.27
CA LEU A 771 -6.41 -14.15 16.82
C LEU A 771 -5.68 -14.88 17.95
N SER A 772 -5.27 -16.11 17.69
CA SER A 772 -4.55 -16.95 18.65
C SER A 772 -3.24 -17.45 18.04
N PHE A 773 -2.17 -17.51 18.83
CA PHE A 773 -0.90 -18.10 18.43
C PHE A 773 -0.73 -19.48 19.06
N LEU A 774 -0.31 -20.44 18.24
CA LEU A 774 -0.29 -21.86 18.54
C LEU A 774 1.11 -22.44 18.33
N ARG A 775 1.44 -23.49 19.08
CA ARG A 775 2.54 -24.42 18.77
C ARG A 775 2.15 -25.38 17.65
N ASP A 776 3.14 -26.10 17.12
CA ASP A 776 2.93 -27.20 16.18
C ASP A 776 2.03 -28.31 16.75
N THR A 777 1.98 -28.44 18.09
CA THR A 777 1.08 -29.37 18.78
C THR A 777 -0.39 -28.94 18.78
N GLY A 778 -0.69 -27.71 18.31
CA GLY A 778 -2.01 -27.09 18.39
C GLY A 778 -2.36 -26.46 19.74
N GLU A 779 -1.42 -26.44 20.70
CA GLU A 779 -1.61 -25.75 21.99
C GLU A 779 -1.57 -24.23 21.81
N THR A 780 -2.57 -23.52 22.34
CA THR A 780 -2.60 -22.05 22.37
C THR A 780 -1.58 -21.50 23.36
N ILE A 781 -0.60 -20.76 22.86
CA ILE A 781 0.42 -20.06 23.66
C ILE A 781 -0.11 -18.70 24.11
N PHE A 782 -0.75 -18.00 23.18
CA PHE A 782 -1.23 -16.64 23.39
C PHE A 782 -2.53 -16.43 22.62
N LYS A 783 -3.43 -15.64 23.19
CA LYS A 783 -4.69 -15.25 22.54
C LYS A 783 -4.90 -13.76 22.73
N HIS A 784 -5.08 -13.03 21.62
CA HIS A 784 -5.41 -11.62 21.67
C HIS A 784 -6.84 -11.41 22.19
N ASN A 785 -7.10 -10.22 22.71
CA ASN A 785 -8.46 -9.79 22.99
C ASN A 785 -9.26 -9.80 21.67
N PRO A 786 -10.54 -10.25 21.71
CA PRO A 786 -11.36 -10.31 20.51
C PRO A 786 -11.60 -8.93 19.93
N LEU A 787 -11.57 -8.83 18.61
CA LEU A 787 -12.04 -7.65 17.88
C LEU A 787 -13.55 -7.74 17.76
N ILE A 788 -14.25 -6.86 18.45
CA ILE A 788 -15.72 -6.81 18.45
C ILE A 788 -16.17 -5.95 17.25
N ILE A 789 -16.91 -6.55 16.32
CA ILE A 789 -17.38 -5.89 15.09
C ILE A 789 -18.81 -5.39 15.31
N ASN A 790 -18.94 -4.19 15.86
CA ASN A 790 -20.26 -3.58 16.03
C ASN A 790 -20.83 -3.08 14.68
N PRO A 791 -22.15 -2.96 14.51
CA PRO A 791 -22.73 -2.38 13.30
C PRO A 791 -22.25 -0.96 13.00
N ASP A 792 -22.01 -0.20 14.07
CA ASP A 792 -21.47 1.14 14.01
C ASP A 792 -19.94 1.17 14.19
N SER A 793 -19.23 0.04 14.02
CA SER A 793 -17.77 0.00 14.12
C SER A 793 -17.07 0.52 12.86
N ALA A 794 -15.73 0.57 12.87
CA ALA A 794 -14.96 0.87 11.67
C ALA A 794 -15.17 -0.24 10.66
N GLU A 795 -15.00 0.04 9.36
CA GLU A 795 -14.82 -1.08 8.45
C GLU A 795 -13.45 -1.74 8.63
N THR A 796 -12.43 -1.02 9.09
CA THR A 796 -11.06 -1.53 9.21
C THR A 796 -10.68 -1.72 10.68
N HIS A 797 -10.17 -2.89 11.03
CA HIS A 797 -9.70 -3.26 12.36
C HIS A 797 -8.29 -3.83 12.26
N VAL A 798 -7.35 -3.35 13.10
CA VAL A 798 -5.96 -3.82 13.07
C VAL A 798 -5.51 -4.32 14.43
N LEU A 799 -4.68 -5.37 14.41
CA LEU A 799 -3.90 -5.83 15.54
C LEU A 799 -2.44 -5.91 15.10
N ARG A 800 -1.54 -5.33 15.90
CA ARG A 800 -0.09 -5.43 15.69
C ARG A 800 0.55 -6.01 16.93
N GLY A 801 1.65 -6.73 16.74
CA GLY A 801 2.44 -7.22 17.86
C GLY A 801 3.62 -8.04 17.40
N THR A 802 4.25 -8.72 18.36
CA THR A 802 5.31 -9.69 18.11
C THR A 802 4.74 -11.08 18.35
N ILE A 803 5.00 -11.99 17.41
CA ILE A 803 4.61 -13.39 17.50
C ILE A 803 5.36 -14.00 18.69
N PRO A 804 4.67 -14.63 19.67
CA PRO A 804 5.32 -15.19 20.85
C PRO A 804 6.44 -16.17 20.52
N ASP A 805 7.47 -16.19 21.37
CA ASP A 805 8.51 -17.21 21.29
C ASP A 805 7.87 -18.60 21.33
N THR A 806 8.33 -19.51 20.47
CA THR A 806 7.79 -20.87 20.27
C THR A 806 6.48 -21.00 19.48
N ALA A 807 5.85 -19.89 19.05
CA ALA A 807 4.71 -19.96 18.14
C ALA A 807 5.16 -20.29 16.72
N SER A 808 4.42 -21.20 16.09
CA SER A 808 4.64 -21.70 14.74
C SER A 808 3.42 -21.46 13.83
N HIS A 809 2.27 -21.22 14.45
CA HIS A 809 0.98 -21.09 13.77
C HIS A 809 0.18 -19.94 14.39
N ALA A 810 -0.61 -19.26 13.57
CA ALA A 810 -1.65 -18.33 13.97
C ALA A 810 -3.01 -18.89 13.55
N GLU A 811 -4.01 -18.80 14.41
CA GLU A 811 -5.39 -19.15 14.11
C GLU A 811 -6.26 -17.91 14.18
N ILE A 812 -6.97 -17.66 13.08
CA ILE A 812 -7.95 -16.60 12.94
C ILE A 812 -9.31 -17.26 13.00
N GLN A 813 -10.20 -16.75 13.84
CA GLN A 813 -11.54 -17.30 14.03
C GLN A 813 -12.58 -16.18 14.01
N PHE A 814 -13.56 -16.27 13.11
CA PHE A 814 -14.75 -15.43 13.11
C PHE A 814 -15.83 -16.13 13.92
N LEU A 815 -16.30 -15.46 14.97
CA LEU A 815 -17.42 -15.88 15.79
C LEU A 815 -18.65 -15.11 15.33
N LEU A 816 -19.67 -15.83 14.87
CA LEU A 816 -20.92 -15.29 14.36
C LEU A 816 -22.07 -15.70 15.29
N PRO A 817 -22.54 -14.80 16.18
CA PRO A 817 -23.74 -15.02 16.98
C PRO A 817 -24.99 -15.17 16.10
N GLN A 818 -26.05 -15.72 16.68
CA GLN A 818 -27.34 -15.88 15.99
C GLN A 818 -27.88 -14.52 15.52
N SER A 819 -28.52 -14.50 14.34
CA SER A 819 -29.15 -13.31 13.75
C SER A 819 -28.18 -12.15 13.51
N THR A 820 -26.92 -12.48 13.23
CA THR A 820 -25.90 -11.52 12.83
C THR A 820 -25.42 -11.82 11.43
N THR A 821 -25.12 -10.75 10.69
CA THR A 821 -24.47 -10.82 9.38
C THR A 821 -23.15 -10.07 9.45
N LEU A 822 -22.03 -10.74 9.15
CA LEU A 822 -20.71 -10.15 9.00
C LEU A 822 -20.39 -9.98 7.52
N THR A 823 -20.24 -8.73 7.08
CA THR A 823 -19.68 -8.42 5.76
C THR A 823 -18.16 -8.47 5.86
N VAL A 824 -17.51 -9.34 5.10
CA VAL A 824 -16.06 -9.48 4.97
C VAL A 824 -15.65 -8.97 3.60
N LYS A 825 -14.76 -7.97 3.57
CA LYS A 825 -14.11 -7.48 2.35
C LYS A 825 -12.71 -8.09 2.22
N ASN A 826 -11.95 -8.13 3.32
CA ASN A 826 -10.62 -8.73 3.34
C ASN A 826 -10.21 -9.08 4.79
N THR A 827 -9.39 -10.10 4.96
CA THR A 827 -8.75 -10.46 6.23
C THR A 827 -7.30 -10.80 5.99
N SER A 828 -6.40 -10.05 6.60
CA SER A 828 -4.97 -10.13 6.35
C SER A 828 -4.19 -10.44 7.61
N LEU A 829 -3.21 -11.33 7.49
CA LEU A 829 -2.14 -11.55 8.45
C LEU A 829 -0.81 -11.52 7.71
N VAL A 830 -0.02 -10.48 7.95
CA VAL A 830 1.28 -10.27 7.34
C VAL A 830 2.35 -10.28 8.42
N THR A 831 3.40 -11.05 8.24
CA THR A 831 4.59 -10.97 9.10
C THR A 831 5.53 -9.89 8.58
N GLN A 832 5.88 -8.93 9.43
CA GLN A 832 6.82 -7.88 9.11
C GLN A 832 8.25 -8.38 9.34
N THR A 833 9.09 -8.21 8.32
CA THR A 833 10.53 -8.32 8.51
C THR A 833 11.05 -6.96 8.92
N LEU A 834 11.57 -6.88 10.14
CA LEU A 834 12.29 -5.72 10.63
C LEU A 834 13.77 -5.88 10.32
N GLN A 835 14.38 -4.77 9.97
CA GLN A 835 15.81 -4.61 9.84
C GLN A 835 16.37 -3.95 11.10
N ASP A 836 17.28 -4.65 11.77
CA ASP A 836 18.00 -4.12 12.92
C ASP A 836 19.17 -3.25 12.45
N ILE A 837 19.09 -1.96 12.75
CA ILE A 837 20.11 -0.96 12.43
C ILE A 837 20.76 -0.51 13.73
N PRO A 838 21.94 -1.02 14.10
CA PRO A 838 22.65 -0.51 15.25
C PRO A 838 23.18 0.89 14.97
N ILE A 839 22.86 1.82 15.86
CA ILE A 839 23.48 3.13 15.94
C ILE A 839 24.47 3.13 17.09
N THR A 840 25.75 3.26 16.76
CA THR A 840 26.84 3.30 17.72
C THR A 840 27.47 4.67 17.72
N PHE A 841 27.49 5.34 18.87
CA PHE A 841 28.27 6.55 19.05
C PHE A 841 29.72 6.18 19.33
N LEU A 842 30.62 6.62 18.47
CA LEU A 842 32.06 6.46 18.61
C LEU A 842 32.64 7.73 19.20
N SER A 843 33.54 7.59 20.17
CA SER A 843 34.26 8.71 20.77
C SER A 843 35.76 8.59 20.52
N GLN A 844 36.36 9.69 20.08
CA GLN A 844 37.79 9.88 20.01
C GLN A 844 38.38 10.26 21.37
N ALA A 845 37.58 10.57 22.39
CA ALA A 845 38.06 11.06 23.69
C ALA A 845 37.31 10.43 24.87
N PRO A 846 37.95 10.29 26.04
CA PRO A 846 37.23 9.91 27.26
C PRO A 846 36.25 11.00 27.68
N GLY A 847 35.12 10.57 28.22
CA GLY A 847 34.00 11.43 28.60
C GLY A 847 32.70 10.67 28.87
N ASP A 848 31.61 11.41 28.98
CA ASP A 848 30.25 10.88 29.12
C ASP A 848 29.36 11.48 28.02
N LEU A 849 28.51 10.64 27.42
CA LEU A 849 27.43 11.04 26.52
C LEU A 849 26.08 10.67 27.12
N THR A 850 25.07 11.51 26.95
CA THR A 850 23.68 11.24 27.26
C THR A 850 22.87 11.50 26.01
N VAL A 851 22.10 10.50 25.58
CA VAL A 851 21.17 10.59 24.45
C VAL A 851 19.75 10.60 25.00
N THR A 852 18.98 11.63 24.69
CA THR A 852 17.56 11.76 25.09
C THR A 852 16.68 11.95 23.86
N ASP A 853 15.41 11.57 23.98
CA ASP A 853 14.37 11.78 22.96
C ASP A 853 14.72 11.27 21.56
N LEU A 854 15.55 10.20 21.44
CA LEU A 854 15.89 9.61 20.14
C LEU A 854 14.66 8.94 19.54
N THR A 855 13.97 9.72 18.70
CA THR A 855 12.76 9.34 17.98
C THR A 855 13.09 9.31 16.50
N ILE A 856 12.60 8.29 15.80
CA ILE A 856 12.82 8.14 14.37
C ILE A 856 11.48 8.13 13.68
N GLY A 857 11.32 9.06 12.74
CA GLY A 857 10.21 9.04 11.80
C GLY A 857 10.60 8.22 10.59
N PHE A 858 9.73 7.32 10.15
CA PHE A 858 9.94 6.57 8.91
C PHE A 858 8.65 6.40 8.12
N GLU A 859 8.82 6.20 6.82
CA GLU A 859 7.78 5.89 5.87
C GLU A 859 8.16 4.65 5.07
N GLU A 860 7.25 3.69 5.00
CA GLU A 860 7.38 2.56 4.06
C GLU A 860 7.29 3.08 2.63
N GLN A 861 8.31 2.75 1.83
CA GLN A 861 8.26 3.00 0.40
C GLN A 861 7.61 1.79 -0.26
N PRO A 862 6.71 1.98 -1.25
CA PRO A 862 6.26 0.88 -2.10
C PRO A 862 7.46 0.10 -2.60
N ALA A 863 7.36 -1.24 -2.61
CA ALA A 863 8.38 -2.05 -3.24
C ALA A 863 8.58 -1.60 -4.70
N ALA A 864 9.83 -1.41 -5.11
CA ALA A 864 10.10 -1.12 -6.51
C ALA A 864 9.56 -2.26 -7.37
N PRO A 865 9.02 -1.99 -8.57
CA PRO A 865 8.63 -3.05 -9.49
C PRO A 865 9.85 -3.94 -9.76
N PRO A 866 9.67 -5.26 -9.98
CA PRO A 866 10.78 -6.15 -10.25
C PRO A 866 11.59 -5.65 -11.44
N ALA A 867 12.91 -5.75 -11.34
CA ALA A 867 13.78 -5.43 -12.47
C ALA A 867 13.43 -6.32 -13.67
N LEU A 868 13.40 -5.72 -14.86
CA LEU A 868 13.24 -6.50 -16.09
C LEU A 868 14.42 -7.46 -16.27
N PRO A 869 14.20 -8.69 -16.76
CA PRO A 869 15.28 -9.60 -17.10
C PRO A 869 16.28 -8.96 -18.08
N THR A 870 17.58 -9.25 -17.91
CA THR A 870 18.64 -8.62 -18.71
C THR A 870 18.49 -8.88 -20.22
N LEU A 871 17.94 -10.05 -20.59
CA LEU A 871 17.69 -10.43 -21.98
C LEU A 871 16.31 -10.02 -22.50
N GLY A 872 15.48 -9.39 -21.67
CA GLY A 872 14.08 -9.08 -21.96
C GLY A 872 13.13 -10.23 -21.60
N PHE A 873 11.83 -10.03 -21.85
CA PHE A 873 10.83 -11.06 -21.60
C PHE A 873 10.89 -12.19 -22.65
N CYS A 874 10.71 -13.41 -22.17
CA CYS A 874 10.62 -14.60 -23.01
C CYS A 874 9.39 -14.59 -23.92
N ASP A 875 9.52 -15.26 -25.06
CA ASP A 875 8.40 -15.47 -25.97
C ASP A 875 7.29 -16.30 -25.31
N ALA A 876 6.04 -15.89 -25.55
CA ALA A 876 4.87 -16.57 -25.02
C ALA A 876 4.77 -18.00 -25.56
N THR A 877 4.45 -18.95 -24.69
CA THR A 877 4.31 -20.37 -25.03
C THR A 877 2.97 -20.59 -25.74
N PRO A 878 2.93 -21.12 -26.98
CA PRO A 878 1.67 -21.33 -27.71
C PRO A 878 0.66 -22.21 -26.98
N ALA A 879 -0.63 -21.99 -27.19
CA ALA A 879 -1.69 -22.71 -26.48
C ALA A 879 -1.69 -24.23 -26.76
N SER A 880 -1.20 -24.63 -27.95
CA SER A 880 -1.09 -26.03 -28.36
C SER A 880 0.21 -26.72 -27.91
N GLN A 881 1.14 -26.00 -27.28
CA GLN A 881 2.45 -26.52 -26.88
C GLN A 881 2.57 -26.66 -25.35
N LEU A 882 3.38 -27.61 -24.91
CA LEU A 882 3.69 -27.76 -23.48
C LEU A 882 4.74 -26.72 -23.08
N PRO A 883 4.74 -26.24 -21.81
CA PRO A 883 5.75 -25.28 -21.33
C PRO A 883 7.20 -25.77 -21.44
N SER A 884 7.40 -27.09 -21.49
CA SER A 884 8.70 -27.76 -21.64
C SER A 884 9.21 -27.84 -23.07
N ASP A 885 8.38 -27.54 -24.07
CA ASP A 885 8.81 -27.59 -25.47
C ASP A 885 9.79 -26.43 -25.74
N GLU A 886 10.83 -26.66 -26.56
CA GLU A 886 11.78 -25.63 -27.00
C GLU A 886 11.08 -24.63 -27.94
N CYS A 887 10.28 -23.73 -27.36
CA CYS A 887 9.59 -22.66 -28.08
C CYS A 887 10.43 -21.37 -28.13
N CYS A 888 11.34 -21.16 -27.18
CA CYS A 888 12.04 -19.88 -26.95
C CYS A 888 13.21 -19.58 -27.91
N ASP A 889 13.61 -20.51 -28.77
CA ASP A 889 14.75 -20.33 -29.70
C ASP A 889 14.34 -19.91 -31.13
N LYS A 890 13.04 -19.80 -31.41
CA LYS A 890 12.53 -19.56 -32.78
C LYS A 890 12.00 -18.14 -32.93
N ASN A 891 12.74 -17.31 -33.69
CA ASN A 891 12.33 -16.03 -34.29
C ASN A 891 10.89 -15.59 -33.97
N SER A 892 10.69 -14.82 -32.89
CA SER A 892 9.46 -14.09 -32.49
C SER A 892 8.19 -14.53 -33.22
N SER A 893 7.72 -15.75 -32.93
CA SER A 893 6.48 -16.27 -33.51
C SER A 893 5.27 -15.78 -32.71
N CYS A 894 4.22 -15.39 -33.42
CA CYS A 894 2.96 -14.94 -32.84
C CYS A 894 1.78 -15.59 -33.54
N PHE A 895 0.66 -15.78 -32.84
CA PHE A 895 -0.56 -16.29 -33.47
C PHE A 895 -1.25 -15.17 -34.27
N CYS A 896 -1.56 -15.42 -35.54
CA CYS A 896 -2.30 -14.48 -36.36
C CYS A 896 -3.77 -14.88 -36.46
N ASN A 897 -4.68 -14.13 -35.83
CA ASN A 897 -6.12 -14.39 -35.87
C ASN A 897 -6.72 -14.43 -37.30
N LYS A 898 -6.16 -13.67 -38.25
CA LYS A 898 -6.58 -13.70 -39.65
C LYS A 898 -6.11 -14.95 -40.39
N CYS A 899 -4.93 -15.46 -40.06
CA CYS A 899 -4.36 -16.66 -40.70
C CYS A 899 -4.72 -17.95 -39.97
N GLN A 900 -5.25 -17.86 -38.74
CA GLN A 900 -5.55 -18.96 -37.83
C GLN A 900 -4.36 -19.90 -37.63
N GLN A 901 -3.15 -19.35 -37.51
CA GLN A 901 -1.91 -20.11 -37.30
C GLN A 901 -0.79 -19.22 -36.76
N GLU A 902 0.25 -19.85 -36.21
CA GLU A 902 1.50 -19.19 -35.86
C GLU A 902 2.23 -18.64 -37.11
N THR A 903 2.84 -17.47 -36.96
CA THR A 903 3.60 -16.79 -38.01
C THR A 903 4.77 -16.03 -37.40
N THR A 904 5.83 -15.79 -38.17
CA THR A 904 6.86 -14.81 -37.83
C THR A 904 6.38 -13.39 -38.15
N LEU A 905 6.99 -12.41 -37.48
CA LEU A 905 6.79 -10.98 -37.74
C LEU A 905 7.81 -10.43 -38.74
N ASP A 906 7.32 -9.67 -39.72
CA ASP A 906 8.11 -8.78 -40.57
C ASP A 906 8.05 -7.35 -40.03
N GLN A 907 9.05 -6.50 -40.35
CA GLN A 907 9.01 -5.06 -40.04
C GLN A 907 8.77 -4.75 -38.54
N THR A 908 9.42 -5.52 -37.67
CA THR A 908 9.28 -5.37 -36.22
C THR A 908 9.78 -4.01 -35.74
N THR A 909 9.03 -3.39 -34.84
CA THR A 909 9.35 -2.15 -34.16
C THR A 909 9.19 -2.37 -32.66
N ALA A 910 10.22 -2.02 -31.89
CA ALA A 910 10.16 -2.05 -30.43
C ALA A 910 9.27 -0.92 -29.93
N VAL A 911 8.41 -1.25 -28.97
CA VAL A 911 7.43 -0.36 -28.35
C VAL A 911 7.49 -0.53 -26.84
N LEU A 912 7.12 0.52 -26.10
CA LEU A 912 6.94 0.44 -24.65
C LEU A 912 5.45 0.50 -24.34
N LEU A 913 4.99 -0.50 -23.61
CA LEU A 913 3.69 -0.50 -22.96
C LEU A 913 3.80 0.28 -21.62
N PRO A 914 2.70 0.52 -20.89
CA PRO A 914 2.77 1.06 -19.54
C PRO A 914 3.74 0.28 -18.64
N ASP A 915 4.26 0.96 -17.62
CA ASP A 915 5.27 0.43 -16.69
C ASP A 915 6.57 -0.01 -17.37
N ASP A 916 6.94 0.67 -18.46
CA ASP A 916 8.16 0.45 -19.24
C ASP A 916 8.33 -0.99 -19.75
N ARG A 917 7.21 -1.70 -19.97
CA ARG A 917 7.28 -3.09 -20.46
C ARG A 917 7.65 -3.13 -21.94
N PRO A 918 8.73 -3.84 -22.31
CA PRO A 918 9.10 -4.00 -23.71
C PRO A 918 8.09 -4.88 -24.44
N ALA A 919 7.71 -4.45 -25.62
CA ALA A 919 6.94 -5.26 -26.56
C ALA A 919 7.42 -4.98 -27.99
N THR A 920 6.99 -5.83 -28.93
CA THR A 920 7.31 -5.70 -30.34
C THR A 920 6.02 -5.69 -31.15
N ILE A 921 5.85 -4.68 -32.00
CA ILE A 921 4.82 -4.69 -33.05
C ILE A 921 5.50 -5.07 -34.37
N GLY A 922 4.91 -6.01 -35.10
CA GLY A 922 5.31 -6.32 -36.47
C GLY A 922 4.12 -6.63 -37.34
N LEU A 923 4.37 -6.91 -38.62
CA LEU A 923 3.36 -7.36 -39.56
C LEU A 923 3.46 -8.86 -39.73
N CYS A 924 2.32 -9.56 -39.67
CA CYS A 924 2.22 -10.97 -40.01
C CYS A 924 2.88 -11.24 -41.36
N HIS A 925 3.84 -12.17 -41.40
CA HIS A 925 4.53 -12.54 -42.64
C HIS A 925 3.58 -12.96 -43.77
N LYS A 926 2.46 -13.63 -43.43
CA LYS A 926 1.49 -14.16 -44.39
C LYS A 926 0.46 -13.13 -44.86
N CYS A 927 -0.22 -12.45 -43.93
CA CYS A 927 -1.36 -11.58 -44.26
C CYS A 927 -1.13 -10.08 -44.01
N ARG A 928 0.07 -9.71 -43.55
CA ARG A 928 0.50 -8.33 -43.27
C ARG A 928 -0.34 -7.59 -42.22
N LEU A 929 -1.13 -8.32 -41.44
CA LEU A 929 -1.86 -7.77 -40.30
C LEU A 929 -0.87 -7.37 -39.19
N PRO A 930 -1.01 -6.18 -38.57
CA PRO A 930 -0.18 -5.84 -37.41
C PRO A 930 -0.51 -6.76 -36.23
N LEU A 931 0.53 -7.24 -35.57
CA LEU A 931 0.46 -8.13 -34.42
C LEU A 931 1.42 -7.61 -33.34
N LEU A 932 1.08 -7.89 -32.07
CA LEU A 932 1.87 -7.55 -30.89
C LEU A 932 2.44 -8.83 -30.28
N THR A 933 3.72 -8.81 -29.92
CA THR A 933 4.31 -9.76 -28.97
C THR A 933 4.76 -9.01 -27.72
N ASN A 934 4.52 -9.57 -26.54
CA ASN A 934 4.94 -8.97 -25.26
C ASN A 934 6.38 -9.36 -24.91
N THR A 935 7.24 -9.32 -25.91
CA THR A 935 8.54 -9.99 -25.89
C THR A 935 9.60 -9.04 -26.43
N GLY A 936 10.82 -9.21 -25.95
CA GLY A 936 11.98 -8.43 -26.40
C GLY A 936 12.69 -7.65 -25.31
N ARG A 937 13.81 -7.03 -25.73
CA ARG A 937 14.69 -6.24 -24.87
C ARG A 937 14.16 -4.82 -24.70
N LEU A 938 14.48 -4.20 -23.56
CA LEU A 938 14.25 -2.78 -23.35
C LEU A 938 15.02 -1.95 -24.38
N VAL A 939 14.31 -1.09 -25.12
CA VAL A 939 14.89 -0.15 -26.08
C VAL A 939 14.53 1.27 -25.64
N TYR A 940 15.52 2.05 -25.22
CA TYR A 940 15.34 3.40 -24.63
C TYR A 940 14.74 4.46 -25.57
N GLU A 941 14.51 4.15 -26.85
CA GLU A 941 13.91 5.05 -27.86
C GLU A 941 12.62 4.47 -28.48
N ALA A 942 12.00 3.51 -27.81
CA ALA A 942 10.78 2.87 -28.30
C ALA A 942 9.56 3.83 -28.30
N THR A 943 8.70 3.67 -29.30
CA THR A 943 7.50 4.51 -29.47
C THR A 943 6.37 4.02 -28.55
N SER A 944 5.64 4.94 -27.92
CA SER A 944 4.43 4.61 -27.16
C SER A 944 3.23 4.39 -28.09
N ILE A 945 2.36 3.44 -27.75
CA ILE A 945 1.18 3.11 -28.55
C ILE A 945 -0.07 3.73 -27.91
N PRO A 946 -1.01 4.30 -28.70
CA PRO A 946 -2.27 4.78 -28.15
C PRO A 946 -3.10 3.66 -27.51
N ILE A 947 -3.48 3.88 -26.25
CA ILE A 947 -4.34 3.00 -25.46
C ILE A 947 -5.77 3.56 -25.49
N ARG A 948 -6.77 2.68 -25.63
CA ARG A 948 -8.19 3.05 -25.51
C ARG A 948 -8.91 2.11 -24.54
N ARG A 949 -9.93 2.61 -23.85
CA ARG A 949 -10.87 1.74 -23.15
C ARG A 949 -11.68 0.94 -24.17
N ILE A 950 -11.94 -0.33 -23.88
CA ILE A 950 -12.77 -1.17 -24.74
C ILE A 950 -14.17 -0.55 -24.82
N ASN A 951 -14.59 -0.19 -26.04
CA ASN A 951 -15.92 0.36 -26.23
C ASN A 951 -16.98 -0.76 -26.28
N ARG A 952 -17.44 -1.15 -25.10
CA ARG A 952 -18.48 -2.19 -24.91
C ARG A 952 -19.88 -1.74 -25.32
N SER A 953 -20.12 -0.42 -25.38
CA SER A 953 -21.43 0.13 -25.76
C SER A 953 -21.83 -0.21 -27.20
N ASN A 954 -20.86 -0.48 -28.07
CA ASN A 954 -21.10 -0.89 -29.45
C ASN A 954 -21.40 -2.41 -29.58
N ILE A 955 -20.99 -3.24 -28.62
CA ILE A 955 -21.17 -4.70 -28.66
C ILE A 955 -22.56 -5.09 -28.13
N ALA A 956 -23.07 -4.35 -27.14
CA ALA A 956 -24.45 -4.46 -26.67
C ALA A 956 -25.51 -4.04 -27.73
N GLN A 957 -25.07 -3.53 -28.89
CA GLN A 957 -25.90 -3.02 -29.98
C GLN A 957 -25.79 -3.80 -31.29
N THR A 958 -25.14 -4.95 -31.34
CA THR A 958 -25.46 -5.88 -32.45
C THR A 958 -26.92 -6.27 -32.31
N ASP A 959 -27.75 -5.73 -33.19
CA ASP A 959 -29.19 -5.99 -33.29
C ASP A 959 -29.40 -7.49 -33.53
N THR A 960 -29.44 -8.26 -32.45
CA THR A 960 -29.86 -9.65 -32.49
C THR A 960 -31.36 -9.61 -32.71
N ASN A 961 -31.84 -10.03 -33.88
CA ASN A 961 -33.25 -10.21 -34.24
C ASN A 961 -33.89 -11.37 -33.43
N ILE A 962 -33.73 -11.38 -32.11
CA ILE A 962 -34.42 -12.31 -31.22
C ILE A 962 -35.76 -11.64 -30.89
N ALA A 963 -36.85 -12.32 -31.20
CA ALA A 963 -38.16 -11.79 -30.91
C ALA A 963 -38.40 -11.84 -29.39
N LEU A 964 -39.05 -10.82 -28.82
CA LEU A 964 -39.46 -10.86 -27.41
C LEU A 964 -40.35 -12.09 -27.12
N THR A 965 -41.03 -12.62 -28.15
CA THR A 965 -41.86 -13.82 -28.09
C THR A 965 -41.09 -15.12 -27.93
N ASP A 966 -39.76 -15.10 -28.13
CA ASP A 966 -38.91 -16.26 -27.91
C ASP A 966 -38.66 -16.53 -26.41
N ILE A 967 -39.05 -15.59 -25.54
CA ILE A 967 -39.02 -15.74 -24.08
C ILE A 967 -40.30 -16.43 -23.62
N ALA A 968 -40.16 -17.49 -22.83
CA ALA A 968 -41.29 -18.24 -22.31
C ALA A 968 -42.23 -17.31 -21.52
N TYR A 969 -43.53 -17.46 -21.78
CA TYR A 969 -44.61 -16.65 -21.22
C TYR A 969 -44.64 -15.18 -21.69
N ILE A 970 -43.80 -14.76 -22.62
CA ILE A 970 -44.00 -13.51 -23.38
C ILE A 970 -44.71 -13.86 -24.69
N GLY A 971 -46.05 -13.87 -24.68
CA GLY A 971 -46.82 -13.95 -25.92
C GLY A 971 -46.89 -12.58 -26.63
N GLU A 972 -47.46 -12.56 -27.84
CA GLU A 972 -47.63 -11.35 -28.67
C GLU A 972 -48.18 -10.14 -27.89
N VAL A 973 -49.17 -10.36 -27.01
CA VAL A 973 -49.78 -9.29 -26.21
C VAL A 973 -48.80 -8.66 -25.22
N ARG A 974 -47.94 -9.46 -24.58
CA ARG A 974 -46.92 -8.97 -23.65
C ARG A 974 -45.75 -8.34 -24.39
N ALA A 975 -45.34 -8.93 -25.52
CA ALA A 975 -44.33 -8.34 -26.39
C ALA A 975 -44.75 -6.94 -26.88
N LEU A 976 -46.01 -6.76 -27.28
CA LEU A 976 -46.55 -5.46 -27.69
C LEU A 976 -46.54 -4.45 -26.53
N ARG A 977 -46.96 -4.86 -25.32
CA ARG A 977 -46.91 -3.99 -24.13
C ARG A 977 -45.49 -3.55 -23.78
N LEU A 978 -44.52 -4.45 -23.88
CA LEU A 978 -43.11 -4.11 -23.69
C LEU A 978 -42.66 -3.07 -24.73
N GLN A 979 -43.01 -3.28 -26.00
CA GLN A 979 -42.70 -2.36 -27.09
C GLN A 979 -43.32 -0.97 -26.88
N GLU A 980 -44.61 -0.90 -26.51
CA GLU A 980 -45.32 0.36 -26.21
C GLU A 980 -44.70 1.13 -25.05
N ASN A 981 -44.02 0.42 -24.13
CA ASN A 981 -43.29 0.99 -22.99
C ASN A 981 -41.79 1.17 -23.26
N GLY A 982 -41.36 1.13 -24.53
CA GLY A 982 -39.97 1.41 -24.92
C GLY A 982 -38.99 0.24 -24.77
N LEU A 983 -39.46 -0.94 -24.35
CA LEU A 983 -38.70 -2.20 -24.32
C LEU A 983 -38.94 -2.97 -25.62
N THR A 984 -38.48 -2.39 -26.73
CA THR A 984 -38.67 -2.93 -28.09
C THR A 984 -37.77 -4.12 -28.44
N ARG A 985 -36.72 -4.35 -27.66
CA ARG A 985 -35.65 -5.31 -27.97
C ARG A 985 -35.29 -6.16 -26.75
N ILE A 986 -34.78 -7.36 -27.01
CA ILE A 986 -34.40 -8.30 -25.95
C ILE A 986 -33.31 -7.78 -25.01
N ASN A 987 -32.38 -6.94 -25.50
CA ASN A 987 -31.35 -6.29 -24.67
C ASN A 987 -31.94 -5.25 -23.70
N GLN A 988 -32.98 -4.54 -24.12
CA GLN A 988 -33.72 -3.63 -23.26
C GLN A 988 -34.46 -4.42 -22.17
N LEU A 989 -35.08 -5.54 -22.53
CA LEU A 989 -35.72 -6.42 -21.55
C LEU A 989 -34.71 -7.07 -20.58
N ALA A 990 -33.54 -7.49 -21.06
CA ALA A 990 -32.47 -8.08 -20.25
C ALA A 990 -31.84 -7.10 -19.23
N THR A 991 -32.05 -5.79 -19.43
CA THR A 991 -31.57 -4.72 -18.53
C THR A 991 -32.71 -4.01 -17.78
N ALA A 992 -33.96 -4.41 -18.03
CA ALA A 992 -35.12 -3.79 -17.40
C ALA A 992 -35.15 -4.07 -15.90
N ARG A 993 -35.64 -3.10 -15.14
CA ARG A 993 -35.86 -3.24 -13.70
C ARG A 993 -37.06 -4.14 -13.44
N ILE A 994 -36.96 -5.05 -12.47
CA ILE A 994 -38.03 -6.00 -12.14
C ILE A 994 -39.31 -5.26 -11.75
N GLU A 995 -39.18 -4.21 -10.94
CA GLU A 995 -40.32 -3.41 -10.47
C GLU A 995 -41.05 -2.72 -11.64
N TYR A 996 -40.29 -2.28 -12.63
CA TYR A 996 -40.83 -1.69 -13.85
C TYR A 996 -41.58 -2.71 -14.71
N LEU A 997 -41.07 -3.94 -14.80
CA LEU A 997 -41.73 -5.03 -15.53
C LEU A 997 -43.02 -5.49 -14.84
N VAL A 998 -43.01 -5.58 -13.51
CA VAL A 998 -44.21 -5.85 -12.70
C VAL A 998 -45.29 -4.81 -12.99
N GLU A 999 -44.93 -3.52 -12.99
CA GLU A 999 -45.84 -2.42 -13.25
C GLU A 999 -46.45 -2.47 -14.67
N ILE A 1000 -45.64 -2.65 -15.71
CA ILE A 1000 -46.13 -2.54 -17.11
C ILE A 1000 -46.78 -3.83 -17.62
N LEU A 1001 -46.42 -5.00 -17.07
CA LEU A 1001 -46.95 -6.29 -17.53
C LEU A 1001 -48.06 -6.86 -16.65
N ASP A 1002 -48.28 -6.30 -15.45
CA ASP A 1002 -49.22 -6.83 -14.44
C ASP A 1002 -48.92 -8.31 -14.13
N VAL A 1003 -47.66 -8.56 -13.76
CA VAL A 1003 -47.12 -9.88 -13.39
C VAL A 1003 -46.49 -9.81 -12.00
N ASN A 1004 -46.32 -10.96 -11.34
CA ASN A 1004 -45.58 -10.98 -10.08
C ASN A 1004 -44.06 -10.82 -10.32
N GLU A 1005 -43.32 -10.49 -9.25
CA GLU A 1005 -41.87 -10.27 -9.29
C GLU A 1005 -41.12 -11.49 -9.85
N ASP A 1006 -41.46 -12.70 -9.42
CA ASP A 1006 -40.83 -13.95 -9.90
C ASP A 1006 -40.92 -14.11 -11.42
N LEU A 1007 -42.08 -13.80 -12.03
CA LEU A 1007 -42.27 -13.93 -13.46
C LEU A 1007 -41.58 -12.80 -14.24
N ALA A 1008 -41.59 -11.57 -13.70
CA ALA A 1008 -40.84 -10.44 -14.24
C ALA A 1008 -39.34 -10.72 -14.23
N GLU A 1009 -38.82 -11.26 -13.13
CA GLU A 1009 -37.43 -11.70 -13.00
C GLU A 1009 -37.12 -12.79 -14.03
N SER A 1010 -37.98 -13.81 -14.14
CA SER A 1010 -37.86 -14.86 -15.17
C SER A 1010 -37.73 -14.32 -16.60
N PHE A 1011 -38.44 -13.24 -16.95
CA PHE A 1011 -38.31 -12.60 -18.26
C PHE A 1011 -36.93 -12.01 -18.49
N VAL A 1012 -36.38 -11.31 -17.49
CA VAL A 1012 -35.04 -10.72 -17.55
C VAL A 1012 -33.98 -11.81 -17.68
N ILE A 1013 -34.11 -12.89 -16.91
CA ILE A 1013 -33.22 -14.05 -16.92
C ILE A 1013 -33.18 -14.69 -18.31
N GLN A 1014 -34.34 -15.01 -18.86
CA GLN A 1014 -34.45 -15.67 -20.16
C GLN A 1014 -33.96 -14.76 -21.29
N ALA A 1015 -34.24 -13.46 -21.22
CA ALA A 1015 -33.72 -12.47 -22.15
C ALA A 1015 -32.18 -12.44 -22.16
N LYS A 1016 -31.55 -12.43 -20.97
CA LYS A 1016 -30.08 -12.50 -20.82
C LYS A 1016 -29.52 -13.80 -21.36
N LYS A 1017 -30.15 -14.94 -21.04
CA LYS A 1017 -29.73 -16.26 -21.51
C LYS A 1017 -29.73 -16.32 -23.04
N LEU A 1018 -30.83 -15.93 -23.69
CA LEU A 1018 -30.94 -15.91 -25.14
C LEU A 1018 -29.93 -14.96 -25.80
N LEU A 1019 -29.64 -13.82 -25.17
CA LEU A 1019 -28.57 -12.91 -25.61
C LEU A 1019 -27.21 -13.58 -25.55
N ILE A 1020 -26.87 -14.24 -24.44
CA ILE A 1020 -25.58 -14.93 -24.28
C ILE A 1020 -25.46 -16.07 -25.28
N GLU A 1021 -26.48 -16.94 -25.39
CA GLU A 1021 -26.48 -18.04 -26.36
C GLU A 1021 -26.32 -17.53 -27.80
N THR A 1022 -26.98 -16.42 -28.13
CA THR A 1022 -26.87 -15.80 -29.46
C THR A 1022 -25.51 -15.13 -29.65
N GLN A 1023 -24.95 -14.51 -28.62
CA GLN A 1023 -23.61 -13.92 -28.65
C GLN A 1023 -22.54 -14.99 -28.80
N LEU A 1024 -22.63 -16.11 -28.07
CA LEU A 1024 -21.74 -17.26 -28.20
C LEU A 1024 -21.82 -17.85 -29.62
N LYS A 1025 -23.03 -18.02 -30.16
CA LYS A 1025 -23.24 -18.44 -31.57
C LYS A 1025 -22.78 -17.41 -32.60
N THR A 1026 -22.89 -16.12 -32.31
CA THR A 1026 -22.49 -15.06 -33.24
C THR A 1026 -20.98 -14.84 -33.19
N ALA A 1027 -20.35 -15.02 -32.03
CA ALA A 1027 -18.90 -14.99 -31.87
C ALA A 1027 -18.24 -16.11 -32.67
N SER A 1028 -18.75 -17.35 -32.60
CA SER A 1028 -18.27 -18.47 -33.44
C SER A 1028 -18.46 -18.20 -34.95
N VAL A 1029 -19.55 -17.54 -35.34
CA VAL A 1029 -19.82 -17.17 -36.75
C VAL A 1029 -19.01 -15.95 -37.25
N LEU A 1030 -18.78 -14.93 -36.41
CA LEU A 1030 -17.98 -13.75 -36.76
C LEU A 1030 -16.49 -14.07 -36.92
N VAL A 1031 -15.98 -15.04 -36.16
CA VAL A 1031 -14.65 -15.62 -36.35
C VAL A 1031 -14.54 -16.29 -37.73
N HIS A 1032 -15.62 -16.87 -38.24
CA HIS A 1032 -15.70 -17.49 -39.57
C HIS A 1032 -15.89 -16.52 -40.74
N THR A 1033 -16.58 -15.38 -40.54
CA THR A 1033 -16.91 -14.44 -41.64
C THR A 1033 -15.93 -13.28 -41.83
N ARG A 1034 -15.06 -12.99 -40.85
CA ARG A 1034 -13.94 -12.05 -41.03
C ARG A 1034 -12.64 -12.69 -41.56
N THR A 1035 -12.62 -14.01 -41.69
CA THR A 1035 -11.48 -14.81 -42.22
C THR A 1035 -11.62 -15.15 -43.71
N THR A 1036 -12.77 -14.82 -44.33
CA THR A 1036 -12.98 -14.74 -45.79
C THR A 1036 -12.97 -13.30 -46.24
#